data_AF-A0A7S3ILI3-F1
#
_entry.id   AF-A0A7S3ILI3-F1
#
_cell.length_a   1.000
_cell.length_b   1.000
_cell.length_c   1.000
_cell.angle_alpha   90.00
_cell.angle_beta   90.00
_cell.angle_gamma   90.00
#
_symmetry.space_group_name_H-M   'P 1'
#
loop_
_entity.id
_entity.type
_entity.pdbx_description
1 polymer ?
#
loop_
_entity_poly.entity_id
_entity_poly.type
_entity_poly.pdbx_seq_one_letter_code
_entity_poly.pdbx_strand_id
1 'polypeptide(L)'
;MLALGEKPGRVVKDKDGLKRYIHSLGSVNYLKIESTNHLLFACQFYEDRQICLQEQYNDHDGNTHFDDIFKIKINEITLRELLLIQSIYACHTQSDIERLVNYQPNPTIFFKVFLELGVKSLVSYLAFDSRSIKSLLSEKNHEYFDSKFPVFYKNEDGGSAIDVSLSKNQIRSVNLMINYIIKHQNSFVFSHLFEFNLVDLLNKGVTMAPLFNSSIFNHTFDFDEWPATNSNTKKVLAPFNKSMFKLRFEYPDIYRNIYLKDHAREQKALAGKLDLSMQKVFKIKYQLNILTSMSENDGSITEAISSSEELEIFKTDVVKDMLDYKWQAFAQRQHRIGAFIHTIYVIVLILYINLQYLETPVTYVPAAGCTTKNIETEDCSISRSTDPADPYYLWIIFVCLFYPLAYDGTQAFKQGASYLEDPWNYVDIMHISLGYVNIYTQGLGPLLLSSKIIMIIVVLVCLIKTFFFMRIVMSFSYIVTMIQNVIIDLRVFLLFFAILILKFSMIFDVISPNDAAEYKHVGKYSANLLTTLRLSLGDFDFGVLEDDDYDYTKDDQGNITSVTKVPLNKRQHILFWITWVLMVIFSSLIFLNFIIAEVSNSYANVKVNIDALIYKERAGLINEAEDIMSANTKKTNKTKFPKYIVIRENED
;
A
#
# COMPACT_ATOMS: atom_id res chain seq x y z
N MET A 1 43.58 -18.41 -15.81
CA MET A 1 44.20 -19.18 -14.70
C MET A 1 43.21 -19.16 -13.53
N LEU A 2 42.74 -20.31 -13.06
CA LEU A 2 41.92 -20.38 -11.84
C LEU A 2 42.87 -20.24 -10.64
N ALA A 3 42.81 -19.10 -9.94
CA ALA A 3 43.65 -18.86 -8.78
C ALA A 3 43.11 -19.65 -7.57
N LEU A 4 43.89 -20.63 -7.11
CA LEU A 4 43.58 -21.40 -5.91
C LEU A 4 44.12 -20.67 -4.66
N GLY A 5 43.22 -20.27 -3.76
CA GLY A 5 43.52 -20.00 -2.34
C GLY A 5 43.73 -18.56 -1.87
N GLU A 6 42.70 -17.91 -1.31
CA GLU A 6 42.81 -16.83 -0.29
C GLU A 6 42.59 -17.36 1.14
N LYS A 7 41.93 -18.53 1.29
CA LYS A 7 41.66 -19.19 2.58
C LYS A 7 42.25 -20.61 2.60
N PRO A 8 42.68 -21.10 3.78
CA PRO A 8 43.19 -22.46 3.92
C PRO A 8 42.09 -23.49 3.58
N GLY A 9 42.46 -24.55 2.89
CA GLY A 9 41.52 -25.61 2.52
C GLY A 9 41.09 -26.46 3.72
N ARG A 10 39.93 -27.10 3.60
CA ARG A 10 39.36 -27.98 4.63
C ARG A 10 39.04 -29.37 4.07
N VAL A 11 39.14 -30.39 4.91
CA VAL A 11 38.80 -31.79 4.56
C VAL A 11 37.41 -32.13 5.11
N VAL A 12 36.55 -32.67 4.26
CA VAL A 12 35.20 -33.13 4.63
C VAL A 12 35.09 -34.62 4.29
N LYS A 13 34.35 -35.40 5.10
CA LYS A 13 34.04 -36.80 4.78
C LYS A 13 32.67 -36.87 4.13
N ASP A 14 32.62 -37.48 2.94
CA ASP A 14 31.37 -37.73 2.21
C ASP A 14 30.61 -38.94 2.79
N LYS A 15 29.39 -39.21 2.30
CA LYS A 15 28.54 -40.36 2.66
C LYS A 15 29.25 -41.72 2.54
N ASP A 16 30.20 -41.84 1.61
CA ASP A 16 31.00 -43.05 1.39
C ASP A 16 32.24 -43.12 2.32
N GLY A 17 32.36 -42.20 3.27
CA GLY A 17 33.51 -42.08 4.18
C GLY A 17 34.78 -41.51 3.53
N LEU A 18 34.72 -41.17 2.23
CA LEU A 18 35.84 -40.62 1.46
C LEU A 18 36.14 -39.17 1.89
N LYS A 19 37.43 -38.88 2.11
CA LYS A 19 37.92 -37.53 2.40
C LYS A 19 37.93 -36.70 1.10
N ARG A 20 37.05 -35.71 1.01
CA ARG A 20 37.06 -34.67 -0.03
C ARG A 20 37.78 -33.43 0.47
N TYR A 21 38.62 -32.83 -0.37
CA TYR A 21 39.35 -31.60 -0.04
C TYR A 21 38.68 -30.41 -0.70
N ILE A 22 38.36 -29.37 0.09
CA ILE A 22 37.70 -28.15 -0.37
C ILE A 22 38.72 -27.01 -0.33
N HIS A 23 39.00 -26.41 -1.49
CA HIS A 23 39.82 -25.21 -1.63
C HIS A 23 38.95 -23.97 -1.86
N SER A 24 39.42 -22.79 -1.44
CA SER A 24 38.80 -21.53 -1.87
C SER A 24 39.21 -21.20 -3.29
N LEU A 25 38.25 -20.81 -4.12
CA LEU A 25 38.50 -20.44 -5.51
C LEU A 25 37.94 -19.03 -5.75
N GLY A 26 38.83 -18.04 -5.76
CA GLY A 26 38.45 -16.62 -5.75
C GLY A 26 37.79 -16.16 -7.05
N SER A 27 38.27 -16.66 -8.20
CA SER A 27 37.91 -16.16 -9.54
C SER A 27 36.46 -16.39 -9.96
N VAL A 28 35.70 -17.26 -9.29
CA VAL A 28 34.26 -17.47 -9.56
C VAL A 28 33.43 -17.46 -8.28
N ASN A 29 33.97 -16.90 -7.19
CA ASN A 29 33.30 -16.89 -5.90
C ASN A 29 31.99 -16.08 -5.93
N TYR A 30 31.83 -15.17 -6.91
CA TYR A 30 30.61 -14.40 -7.18
C TYR A 30 29.41 -15.25 -7.61
N LEU A 31 29.63 -16.49 -8.09
CA LEU A 31 28.56 -17.42 -8.45
C LEU A 31 27.84 -18.01 -7.23
N LYS A 32 28.43 -17.86 -6.03
CA LYS A 32 27.80 -18.33 -4.79
C LYS A 32 26.65 -17.41 -4.42
N ILE A 33 25.53 -18.02 -4.04
CA ILE A 33 24.35 -17.30 -3.56
C ILE A 33 24.53 -16.91 -2.10
N GLU A 34 25.07 -17.83 -1.30
CA GLU A 34 25.43 -17.62 0.09
C GLU A 34 26.87 -18.06 0.34
N SER A 35 27.49 -17.46 1.36
CA SER A 35 28.87 -17.77 1.73
C SER A 35 29.13 -19.23 2.12
N THR A 36 28.07 -19.97 2.48
CA THR A 36 28.12 -21.40 2.83
C THR A 36 28.17 -22.32 1.62
N ASN A 37 27.72 -21.86 0.44
CA ASN A 37 27.67 -22.71 -0.74
C ASN A 37 29.09 -23.08 -1.23
N HIS A 38 29.17 -24.22 -1.89
CA HIS A 38 30.38 -24.78 -2.48
C HIS A 38 30.35 -24.73 -4.00
N LEU A 39 31.53 -24.66 -4.61
CA LEU A 39 31.70 -24.72 -6.06
C LEU A 39 32.47 -25.98 -6.40
N LEU A 40 31.85 -26.84 -7.22
CA LEU A 40 32.45 -28.04 -7.77
C LEU A 40 32.76 -27.79 -9.24
N PHE A 41 34.04 -27.85 -9.60
CA PHE A 41 34.48 -27.87 -10.98
C PHE A 41 34.55 -29.31 -11.47
N ALA A 42 33.54 -29.74 -12.23
CA ALA A 42 33.57 -31.04 -12.89
C ALA A 42 34.18 -30.86 -14.29
N CYS A 43 35.47 -31.16 -14.40
CA CYS A 43 36.25 -31.02 -15.63
C CYS A 43 36.82 -32.36 -16.13
N GLN A 44 36.18 -33.48 -15.77
CA GLN A 44 36.71 -34.82 -16.05
C GLN A 44 36.79 -35.13 -17.55
N PHE A 45 35.93 -34.52 -18.37
CA PHE A 45 35.94 -34.66 -19.82
C PHE A 45 35.85 -33.29 -20.51
N TYR A 46 36.56 -33.13 -21.64
CA TYR A 46 36.57 -31.88 -22.41
C TYR A 46 35.17 -31.48 -22.91
N GLU A 47 34.32 -32.46 -23.23
CA GLU A 47 32.98 -32.23 -23.78
C GLU A 47 31.91 -31.89 -22.72
N ASP A 48 32.20 -32.13 -21.44
CA ASP A 48 31.26 -31.95 -20.32
C ASP A 48 31.88 -31.15 -19.15
N ARG A 49 32.55 -30.03 -19.49
CA ARG A 49 33.02 -29.10 -18.47
C ARG A 49 31.83 -28.35 -17.87
N GLN A 50 31.69 -28.46 -16.56
CA GLN A 50 30.63 -27.76 -15.83
C GLN A 50 31.11 -27.23 -14.48
N ILE A 51 30.56 -26.09 -14.09
CA ILE A 51 30.65 -25.55 -12.73
C ILE A 51 29.33 -25.87 -12.05
N CYS A 52 29.37 -26.65 -10.98
CA CYS A 52 28.20 -26.96 -10.16
C CYS A 52 28.28 -26.15 -8.86
N LEU A 53 27.26 -25.35 -8.58
CA LEU A 53 27.07 -24.77 -7.25
C LEU A 53 26.36 -25.81 -6.39
N GLN A 54 26.92 -26.12 -5.22
CA GLN A 54 26.43 -27.16 -4.32
C GLN A 54 26.18 -26.61 -2.92
N GLU A 55 25.16 -27.11 -2.25
CA GLU A 55 24.97 -26.89 -0.81
C GLU A 55 25.39 -28.10 -0.01
N GLN A 56 26.03 -27.87 1.13
CA GLN A 56 26.39 -28.90 2.10
C GLN A 56 25.34 -28.99 3.21
N TYR A 57 24.82 -30.19 3.48
CA TYR A 57 24.06 -30.48 4.70
C TYR A 57 24.54 -31.76 5.36
N ASN A 58 24.22 -31.93 6.64
CA ASN A 58 24.50 -33.15 7.38
C ASN A 58 23.18 -33.86 7.68
N ASP A 59 23.16 -35.18 7.57
CA ASP A 59 22.04 -36.01 8.01
C ASP A 59 22.02 -36.21 9.55
N HIS A 60 21.01 -36.90 10.06
CA HIS A 60 20.90 -37.24 11.49
C HIS A 60 22.07 -38.09 12.00
N ASP A 61 22.72 -38.86 11.12
CA ASP A 61 23.86 -39.71 11.44
C ASP A 61 25.20 -38.94 11.38
N GLY A 62 25.17 -37.66 10.98
CA GLY A 62 26.33 -36.79 10.87
C GLY A 62 27.15 -36.96 9.58
N ASN A 63 26.65 -37.70 8.59
CA ASN A 63 27.27 -37.78 7.27
C ASN A 63 26.98 -36.51 6.48
N THR A 64 27.98 -36.05 5.73
CA THR A 64 27.82 -34.88 4.87
C THR A 64 27.31 -35.28 3.50
N HIS A 65 26.26 -34.61 3.06
CA HIS A 65 25.70 -34.69 1.71
C HIS A 65 25.89 -33.37 0.96
N PHE A 66 25.90 -33.44 -0.37
CA PHE A 66 26.01 -32.29 -1.25
C PHE A 66 24.87 -32.31 -2.27
N ASP A 67 24.02 -31.28 -2.24
CA ASP A 67 22.94 -31.09 -3.21
C ASP A 67 23.35 -30.06 -4.26
N ASP A 68 23.09 -30.35 -5.53
CA ASP A 68 23.33 -29.42 -6.63
C ASP A 68 22.25 -28.32 -6.63
N ILE A 69 22.67 -27.06 -6.54
CA ILE A 69 21.78 -25.89 -6.58
C ILE A 69 21.49 -25.51 -8.04
N PHE A 70 22.53 -25.26 -8.83
CA PHE A 70 22.46 -25.10 -10.29
C PHE A 70 23.81 -25.40 -10.93
N LYS A 71 23.80 -25.64 -12.25
CA LYS A 71 24.99 -26.00 -13.03
C LYS A 71 25.18 -25.02 -14.17
N ILE A 72 26.41 -24.63 -14.46
CA ILE A 72 26.78 -23.85 -15.65
C ILE A 72 27.64 -24.74 -16.52
N LYS A 73 27.23 -24.93 -17.78
CA LYS A 73 28.05 -25.61 -18.79
C LYS A 73 29.06 -24.64 -19.34
N ILE A 74 30.33 -25.03 -19.35
CA ILE A 74 31.41 -24.27 -19.99
C ILE A 74 31.62 -24.83 -21.39
N ASN A 75 31.58 -23.95 -22.39
CA ASN A 75 31.89 -24.27 -23.77
C ASN A 75 33.31 -23.80 -24.13
N GLU A 76 33.97 -24.53 -25.01
CA GLU A 76 35.19 -24.05 -25.66
C GLU A 76 34.83 -23.18 -26.86
N ILE A 77 35.55 -22.06 -27.00
CA ILE A 77 35.32 -21.11 -28.09
C ILE A 77 35.96 -21.60 -29.39
N THR A 78 35.18 -21.66 -30.46
CA THR A 78 35.68 -21.97 -31.79
C THR A 78 36.09 -20.70 -32.55
N LEU A 79 36.95 -20.84 -33.57
CA LEU A 79 37.38 -19.69 -34.39
C LEU A 79 36.20 -18.95 -35.05
N ARG A 80 35.18 -19.67 -35.50
CA ARG A 80 33.96 -19.07 -36.09
C ARG A 80 33.22 -18.21 -35.06
N GLU A 81 33.10 -18.69 -33.84
CA GLU A 81 32.42 -17.98 -32.76
C GLU A 81 33.18 -16.72 -32.35
N LEU A 82 34.51 -16.79 -32.30
CA LEU A 82 35.37 -15.65 -32.03
C LEU A 82 35.25 -14.55 -33.11
N LEU A 83 35.20 -14.93 -34.39
CA LEU A 83 34.95 -14.01 -35.49
C LEU A 83 33.56 -13.35 -35.39
N LEU A 84 32.53 -14.08 -34.94
CA LEU A 84 31.21 -13.49 -34.72
C LEU A 84 31.24 -12.47 -33.59
N ILE A 85 31.88 -12.79 -32.46
CA ILE A 85 32.00 -11.88 -31.32
C ILE A 85 32.73 -10.60 -31.76
N GLN A 86 33.82 -10.72 -32.50
CA GLN A 86 34.52 -9.56 -33.06
C GLN A 86 33.63 -8.73 -33.99
N SER A 87 32.76 -9.38 -34.76
CA SER A 87 31.79 -8.70 -35.64
C SER A 87 30.77 -7.87 -34.85
N ILE A 88 30.33 -8.33 -33.67
CA ILE A 88 29.44 -7.55 -32.78
C ILE A 88 30.13 -6.25 -32.34
N TYR A 89 31.42 -6.31 -31.98
CA TYR A 89 32.19 -5.13 -31.59
C TYR A 89 32.53 -4.18 -32.75
N ALA A 90 32.46 -4.67 -33.99
CA ALA A 90 32.65 -3.85 -35.19
C ALA A 90 31.37 -3.13 -35.65
N CYS A 91 30.20 -3.47 -35.10
CA CYS A 91 28.95 -2.80 -35.42
C CYS A 91 28.94 -1.34 -34.93
N HIS A 92 28.52 -0.40 -35.78
CA HIS A 92 28.44 1.02 -35.42
C HIS A 92 27.10 1.41 -34.80
N THR A 93 26.02 0.68 -35.11
CA THR A 93 24.68 0.97 -34.60
C THR A 93 24.03 -0.25 -33.94
N GLN A 94 23.09 -0.01 -33.04
CA GLN A 94 22.28 -1.08 -32.42
C GLN A 94 21.50 -1.89 -33.46
N SER A 95 21.06 -1.25 -34.54
CA SER A 95 20.35 -1.91 -35.64
C SER A 95 21.25 -2.88 -36.41
N ASP A 96 22.56 -2.62 -36.48
CA ASP A 96 23.53 -3.53 -37.10
C ASP A 96 23.72 -4.79 -36.24
N ILE A 97 23.77 -4.61 -34.91
CA ILE A 97 23.83 -5.71 -33.95
C ILE A 97 22.57 -6.59 -34.06
N GLU A 98 21.39 -5.97 -34.10
CA GLU A 98 20.12 -6.67 -34.29
C GLU A 98 20.11 -7.49 -35.60
N ARG A 99 20.56 -6.90 -36.72
CA ARG A 99 20.67 -7.61 -37.99
C ARG A 99 21.63 -8.78 -37.91
N LEU A 100 22.79 -8.59 -37.27
CA LEU A 100 23.80 -9.64 -37.10
C LEU A 100 23.25 -10.82 -36.29
N VAL A 101 22.49 -10.54 -35.22
CA VAL A 101 21.79 -11.55 -34.42
C VAL A 101 20.77 -12.31 -35.28
N ASN A 102 19.94 -11.59 -36.04
CA ASN A 102 18.92 -12.18 -36.91
C ASN A 102 19.50 -12.98 -38.09
N TYR A 103 20.71 -12.66 -38.54
CA TYR A 103 21.38 -13.38 -39.63
C TYR A 103 22.04 -14.68 -39.18
N GLN A 104 22.16 -14.95 -37.88
CA GLN A 104 22.70 -16.23 -37.43
C GLN A 104 21.68 -17.35 -37.68
N PRO A 105 22.03 -18.39 -38.47
CA PRO A 105 21.13 -19.50 -38.73
C PRO A 105 20.92 -20.38 -37.49
N ASN A 106 21.85 -20.33 -36.54
CA ASN A 106 21.77 -21.06 -35.28
C ASN A 106 22.11 -20.11 -34.11
N PRO A 107 21.15 -19.81 -33.22
CA PRO A 107 21.35 -18.87 -32.11
C PRO A 107 22.08 -19.48 -30.91
N THR A 108 22.42 -20.77 -30.91
CA THR A 108 23.08 -21.45 -29.78
C THR A 108 24.33 -20.74 -29.28
N ILE A 109 25.12 -20.12 -30.16
CA ILE A 109 26.31 -19.36 -29.77
C ILE A 109 26.00 -18.28 -28.74
N PHE A 110 24.82 -17.65 -28.81
CA PHE A 110 24.48 -16.57 -27.90
C PHE A 110 24.24 -17.05 -26.47
N PHE A 111 23.81 -18.31 -26.32
CA PHE A 111 23.52 -18.95 -25.03
C PHE A 111 24.73 -19.71 -24.45
N LYS A 112 25.75 -20.00 -25.26
CA LYS A 112 26.99 -20.64 -24.78
C LYS A 112 27.71 -19.75 -23.79
N VAL A 113 28.35 -20.38 -22.81
CA VAL A 113 29.12 -19.71 -21.77
C VAL A 113 30.60 -20.03 -21.97
N PHE A 114 31.43 -19.00 -22.03
CA PHE A 114 32.87 -19.14 -22.29
C PHE A 114 33.70 -18.69 -21.09
N LEU A 115 34.79 -19.39 -20.80
CA LEU A 115 35.73 -18.99 -19.73
C LEU A 115 36.44 -17.68 -20.08
N GLU A 116 36.75 -17.48 -21.36
CA GLU A 116 37.45 -16.32 -21.91
C GLU A 116 36.61 -15.03 -21.77
N LEU A 117 35.28 -15.16 -21.69
CA LEU A 117 34.36 -14.03 -21.49
C LEU A 117 33.99 -13.82 -20.01
N GLY A 118 34.75 -14.42 -19.09
CA GLY A 118 34.50 -14.33 -17.65
C GLY A 118 33.30 -15.17 -17.20
N VAL A 119 33.11 -16.35 -17.80
CA VAL A 119 31.95 -17.24 -17.55
C VAL A 119 30.64 -16.47 -17.77
N LYS A 120 30.49 -15.87 -18.96
CA LYS A 120 29.29 -15.14 -19.38
C LYS A 120 28.80 -15.67 -20.73
N SER A 121 27.48 -15.59 -20.93
CA SER A 121 26.86 -15.76 -22.24
C SER A 121 26.83 -14.43 -23.00
N LEU A 122 26.69 -14.47 -24.33
CA LEU A 122 26.54 -13.25 -25.14
C LEU A 122 25.21 -12.55 -24.88
N VAL A 123 24.18 -13.27 -24.41
CA VAL A 123 22.91 -12.67 -23.97
C VAL A 123 23.14 -11.58 -22.92
N SER A 124 24.01 -11.83 -21.93
CA SER A 124 24.34 -10.83 -20.91
C SER A 124 24.98 -9.57 -21.48
N TYR A 125 25.80 -9.70 -22.52
CA TYR A 125 26.43 -8.56 -23.20
C TYR A 125 25.45 -7.80 -24.09
N LEU A 126 24.46 -8.47 -24.68
CA LEU A 126 23.46 -7.87 -25.57
C LEU A 126 22.24 -7.30 -24.82
N ALA A 127 22.21 -7.42 -23.48
CA ALA A 127 21.10 -6.97 -22.65
C ALA A 127 20.82 -5.45 -22.73
N PHE A 128 21.78 -4.64 -23.16
CA PHE A 128 21.57 -3.20 -23.35
C PHE A 128 20.61 -2.86 -24.52
N ASP A 129 20.30 -3.80 -25.41
CA ASP A 129 19.41 -3.59 -26.56
C ASP A 129 18.18 -4.51 -26.53
N SER A 130 17.00 -3.90 -26.50
CA SER A 130 15.73 -4.64 -26.44
C SER A 130 15.36 -5.38 -27.73
N ARG A 131 15.87 -4.95 -28.88
CA ARG A 131 15.59 -5.62 -30.15
C ARG A 131 16.38 -6.92 -30.28
N SER A 132 17.65 -6.88 -29.93
CA SER A 132 18.51 -8.07 -29.83
C SER A 132 17.96 -9.10 -28.85
N ILE A 133 17.60 -8.68 -27.62
CA ILE A 133 17.01 -9.58 -26.62
C ILE A 133 15.67 -10.16 -27.09
N LYS A 134 14.82 -9.35 -27.74
CA LYS A 134 13.55 -9.83 -28.30
C LYS A 134 13.77 -10.90 -29.37
N SER A 135 14.78 -10.75 -30.22
CA SER A 135 15.11 -11.77 -31.21
C SER A 135 15.60 -13.07 -30.55
N LEU A 136 16.54 -12.94 -29.61
CA LEU A 136 17.15 -14.06 -28.91
C LEU A 136 16.16 -14.85 -28.05
N LEU A 137 15.34 -14.17 -27.25
CA LEU A 137 14.37 -14.77 -26.35
C LEU A 137 12.99 -14.97 -26.99
N SER A 138 12.91 -14.94 -28.32
CA SER A 138 11.65 -15.24 -29.02
C SER A 138 11.30 -16.72 -28.93
N GLU A 139 10.01 -17.05 -29.00
CA GLU A 139 9.51 -18.44 -29.02
C GLU A 139 10.08 -19.26 -30.19
N LYS A 140 10.63 -18.62 -31.24
CA LYS A 140 11.32 -19.31 -32.35
C LYS A 140 12.55 -20.08 -31.88
N ASN A 141 13.18 -19.64 -30.80
CA ASN A 141 14.41 -20.21 -30.27
C ASN A 141 14.15 -21.16 -29.09
N HIS A 142 12.89 -21.56 -28.86
CA HIS A 142 12.49 -22.35 -27.69
C HIS A 142 13.24 -23.69 -27.58
N GLU A 143 13.60 -24.30 -28.72
CA GLU A 143 14.38 -25.55 -28.77
C GLU A 143 15.78 -25.42 -28.14
N TYR A 144 16.29 -24.20 -28.00
CA TYR A 144 17.62 -23.92 -27.45
C TYR A 144 17.56 -23.53 -25.96
N PHE A 145 16.38 -23.48 -25.36
CA PHE A 145 16.19 -23.13 -23.96
C PHE A 145 16.24 -24.39 -23.10
N ASP A 146 17.31 -24.52 -22.30
CA ASP A 146 17.50 -25.63 -21.39
C ASP A 146 17.27 -25.17 -19.94
N SER A 147 16.42 -25.86 -19.20
CA SER A 147 16.21 -25.60 -17.77
C SER A 147 17.38 -26.11 -16.90
N LYS A 148 18.20 -27.03 -17.43
CA LYS A 148 19.34 -27.60 -16.72
C LYS A 148 20.48 -26.58 -16.54
N PHE A 149 20.67 -25.69 -17.50
CA PHE A 149 21.73 -24.68 -17.51
C PHE A 149 21.13 -23.27 -17.59
N PRO A 150 21.19 -22.48 -16.51
CA PRO A 150 20.61 -21.15 -16.49
C PRO A 150 21.35 -20.21 -17.43
N VAL A 151 20.59 -19.38 -18.15
CA VAL A 151 21.14 -18.33 -19.01
C VAL A 151 21.45 -17.08 -18.21
N PHE A 152 20.60 -16.76 -17.22
CA PHE A 152 20.73 -15.58 -16.36
C PHE A 152 21.27 -15.95 -14.98
N TYR A 153 22.41 -15.36 -14.61
CA TYR A 153 23.04 -15.45 -13.29
C TYR A 153 23.90 -14.19 -13.05
N LYS A 154 24.39 -14.00 -11.81
CA LYS A 154 25.25 -12.84 -11.47
C LYS A 154 26.62 -12.91 -12.16
N ASN A 155 27.11 -11.76 -12.57
CA ASN A 155 28.42 -11.49 -13.15
C ASN A 155 29.48 -11.31 -12.05
N GLU A 156 30.76 -11.29 -12.43
CA GLU A 156 31.89 -10.99 -11.54
C GLU A 156 31.72 -9.67 -10.78
N ASP A 157 31.12 -8.67 -11.43
CA ASP A 157 30.84 -7.35 -10.86
C ASP A 157 29.67 -7.36 -9.84
N GLY A 158 29.03 -8.51 -9.60
CA GLY A 158 27.87 -8.68 -8.72
C GLY A 158 26.52 -8.32 -9.34
N GLY A 159 26.50 -7.64 -10.50
CA GLY A 159 25.29 -7.36 -11.28
C GLY A 159 24.88 -8.50 -12.23
N SER A 160 23.85 -8.30 -13.03
CA SER A 160 23.27 -9.27 -13.95
C SER A 160 22.88 -8.61 -15.28
N ALA A 161 22.43 -9.40 -16.26
CA ALA A 161 21.87 -8.88 -17.51
C ALA A 161 20.69 -7.93 -17.26
N ILE A 162 19.90 -8.19 -16.21
CA ILE A 162 18.76 -7.34 -15.81
C ILE A 162 19.25 -5.95 -15.40
N ASP A 163 20.31 -5.89 -14.59
CA ASP A 163 20.89 -4.62 -14.13
C ASP A 163 21.44 -3.79 -15.29
N VAL A 164 22.05 -4.45 -16.28
CA VAL A 164 22.52 -3.79 -17.51
C VAL A 164 21.34 -3.17 -18.26
N SER A 165 20.25 -3.91 -18.48
CA SER A 165 19.05 -3.36 -19.14
C SER A 165 18.40 -2.24 -18.33
N LEU A 166 18.34 -2.37 -17.00
CA LEU A 166 17.74 -1.38 -16.11
C LEU A 166 18.51 -0.06 -16.11
N SER A 167 19.85 -0.11 -16.09
CA SER A 167 20.70 1.08 -16.17
C SER A 167 20.53 1.85 -17.49
N LYS A 168 20.04 1.17 -18.54
CA LYS A 168 19.75 1.73 -19.86
C LYS A 168 18.26 2.02 -20.09
N ASN A 169 17.43 1.92 -19.06
CA ASN A 169 15.98 2.08 -19.11
C ASN A 169 15.29 1.21 -20.18
N GLN A 170 15.82 0.01 -20.45
CA GLN A 170 15.25 -0.94 -21.41
C GLN A 170 14.21 -1.85 -20.75
N ILE A 171 13.07 -1.26 -20.32
CA ILE A 171 11.98 -1.96 -19.63
C ILE A 171 11.48 -3.19 -20.43
N ARG A 172 11.42 -3.07 -21.75
CA ARG A 172 11.00 -4.17 -22.62
C ARG A 172 11.96 -5.37 -22.56
N SER A 173 13.27 -5.14 -22.54
CA SER A 173 14.26 -6.21 -22.36
C SER A 173 14.08 -6.88 -21.02
N VAL A 174 13.91 -6.08 -19.96
CA VAL A 174 13.75 -6.56 -18.58
C VAL A 174 12.53 -7.48 -18.49
N ASN A 175 11.37 -7.05 -19.00
CA ASN A 175 10.17 -7.89 -19.02
C ASN A 175 10.37 -9.20 -19.79
N LEU A 176 11.08 -9.18 -20.93
CA LEU A 176 11.38 -10.39 -21.70
C LEU A 176 12.32 -11.35 -20.95
N MET A 177 13.34 -10.82 -20.28
CA MET A 177 14.26 -11.63 -19.46
C MET A 177 13.57 -12.19 -18.22
N ILE A 178 12.74 -11.40 -17.52
CA ILE A 178 11.95 -11.88 -16.38
C ILE A 178 10.99 -12.99 -16.81
N ASN A 179 10.28 -12.83 -17.93
CA ASN A 179 9.41 -13.87 -18.46
C ASN A 179 10.18 -15.15 -18.81
N TYR A 180 11.39 -15.02 -19.38
CA TYR A 180 12.26 -16.17 -19.62
C TYR A 180 12.63 -16.87 -18.31
N ILE A 181 13.04 -16.12 -17.29
CA ILE A 181 13.42 -16.67 -15.98
C ILE A 181 12.23 -17.39 -15.36
N ILE A 182 11.02 -16.81 -15.41
CA ILE A 182 9.80 -17.45 -14.88
C ILE A 182 9.45 -18.73 -15.65
N LYS A 183 9.73 -18.82 -16.95
CA LYS A 183 9.41 -20.00 -17.76
C LYS A 183 10.46 -21.12 -17.67
N HIS A 184 11.74 -20.76 -17.60
CA HIS A 184 12.86 -21.70 -17.76
C HIS A 184 13.79 -21.80 -16.53
N GLN A 185 13.77 -20.82 -15.63
CA GLN A 185 14.59 -20.74 -14.42
C GLN A 185 13.70 -20.49 -13.17
N ASN A 186 12.52 -21.13 -13.11
CA ASN A 186 11.54 -20.92 -12.05
C ASN A 186 11.91 -21.64 -10.76
N SER A 187 12.88 -21.10 -10.03
CA SER A 187 13.33 -21.64 -8.75
C SER A 187 13.71 -20.51 -7.80
N PHE A 188 13.44 -20.73 -6.52
CA PHE A 188 13.75 -19.81 -5.42
C PHE A 188 15.23 -19.40 -5.36
N VAL A 189 16.09 -20.27 -5.87
CA VAL A 189 17.53 -20.06 -6.05
C VAL A 189 17.81 -18.77 -6.82
N PHE A 190 17.00 -18.41 -7.81
CA PHE A 190 17.21 -17.23 -8.67
C PHE A 190 16.70 -15.92 -8.07
N SER A 191 16.15 -15.93 -6.85
CA SER A 191 15.77 -14.71 -6.12
C SER A 191 16.95 -13.74 -5.94
N HIS A 192 18.18 -14.25 -5.86
CA HIS A 192 19.39 -13.43 -5.75
C HIS A 192 19.60 -12.47 -6.93
N LEU A 193 19.03 -12.74 -8.10
CA LEU A 193 19.10 -11.84 -9.27
C LEU A 193 18.31 -10.54 -9.05
N PHE A 194 17.39 -10.56 -8.09
CA PHE A 194 16.51 -9.45 -7.77
C PHE A 194 16.89 -8.73 -6.47
N GLU A 195 17.90 -9.23 -5.75
CA GLU A 195 18.29 -8.77 -4.41
C GLU A 195 18.50 -7.25 -4.35
N PHE A 196 19.19 -6.67 -5.33
CA PHE A 196 19.55 -5.25 -5.30
C PHE A 196 18.74 -4.36 -6.24
N ASN A 197 17.95 -4.94 -7.14
CA ASN A 197 17.24 -4.17 -8.18
C ASN A 197 15.72 -4.21 -8.04
N LEU A 198 15.15 -4.96 -7.09
CA LEU A 198 13.70 -5.12 -6.97
C LEU A 198 12.95 -3.79 -6.80
N VAL A 199 13.50 -2.88 -5.98
CA VAL A 199 12.89 -1.56 -5.75
C VAL A 199 12.96 -0.71 -7.03
N ASP A 200 14.09 -0.71 -7.74
CA ASP A 200 14.23 -0.02 -9.03
C ASP A 200 13.28 -0.59 -10.10
N LEU A 201 13.06 -1.92 -10.10
CA LEU A 201 12.09 -2.59 -10.98
C LEU A 201 10.66 -2.08 -10.74
N LEU A 202 10.24 -2.00 -9.46
CA LEU A 202 8.93 -1.48 -9.07
C LEU A 202 8.77 -0.01 -9.46
N ASN A 203 9.75 0.82 -9.12
CA ASN A 203 9.70 2.27 -9.39
C ASN A 203 9.73 2.61 -10.88
N LYS A 204 10.36 1.77 -11.72
CA LYS A 204 10.41 1.94 -13.18
C LYS A 204 9.22 1.34 -13.94
N GLY A 205 8.23 0.78 -13.24
CA GLY A 205 7.00 0.25 -13.84
C GLY A 205 7.19 -1.05 -14.62
N VAL A 206 8.15 -1.90 -14.20
CA VAL A 206 8.27 -3.28 -14.71
C VAL A 206 7.08 -4.09 -14.20
N THR A 207 6.56 -5.02 -15.00
CA THR A 207 5.38 -5.83 -14.60
C THR A 207 5.82 -6.92 -13.63
N MET A 208 5.42 -6.80 -12.36
CA MET A 208 5.92 -7.64 -11.26
C MET A 208 4.97 -8.76 -10.85
N ALA A 209 3.67 -8.67 -11.17
CA ALA A 209 2.71 -9.71 -10.79
C ALA A 209 3.09 -11.12 -11.29
N PRO A 210 3.58 -11.31 -12.54
CA PRO A 210 4.05 -12.62 -12.99
C PRO A 210 5.23 -13.15 -12.16
N LEU A 211 6.15 -12.26 -11.77
CA LEU A 211 7.32 -12.61 -10.97
C LEU A 211 6.93 -12.99 -9.54
N PHE A 212 6.02 -12.25 -8.91
CA PHE A 212 5.55 -12.57 -7.55
C PHE A 212 4.65 -13.81 -7.49
N ASN A 213 3.99 -14.18 -8.59
CA ASN A 213 3.26 -15.45 -8.70
C ASN A 213 4.17 -16.66 -9.03
N SER A 214 5.44 -16.42 -9.34
CA SER A 214 6.41 -17.48 -9.65
C SER A 214 6.98 -18.14 -8.38
N SER A 215 7.70 -19.25 -8.53
CA SER A 215 8.37 -19.93 -7.41
C SER A 215 9.69 -19.28 -7.00
N ILE A 216 10.04 -18.13 -7.60
CA ILE A 216 11.28 -17.40 -7.34
C ILE A 216 11.25 -16.75 -5.95
N PHE A 217 10.12 -16.15 -5.56
CA PHE A 217 9.96 -15.54 -4.23
C PHE A 217 9.12 -16.38 -3.27
N ASN A 218 8.43 -17.41 -3.78
CA ASN A 218 7.66 -18.36 -2.99
C ASN A 218 8.17 -19.79 -3.18
N HIS A 219 8.95 -20.30 -2.23
CA HIS A 219 9.41 -21.68 -2.28
C HIS A 219 8.48 -22.58 -1.47
N THR A 220 7.74 -23.47 -2.14
CA THR A 220 6.99 -24.54 -1.46
C THR A 220 7.92 -25.73 -1.24
N PHE A 221 7.95 -26.27 -0.03
CA PHE A 221 8.81 -27.39 0.35
C PHE A 221 8.06 -28.42 1.18
N ASP A 222 8.52 -29.67 1.10
CA ASP A 222 8.01 -30.81 1.84
C ASP A 222 9.20 -31.63 2.33
N PHE A 223 9.64 -31.36 3.55
CA PHE A 223 10.76 -32.05 4.18
C PHE A 223 10.20 -33.16 5.08
N ASP A 224 10.79 -34.35 5.05
CA ASP A 224 10.38 -35.49 5.87
C ASP A 224 10.42 -35.17 7.38
N GLU A 225 11.31 -34.26 7.79
CA GLU A 225 11.45 -33.81 9.17
C GLU A 225 10.32 -32.87 9.64
N TRP A 226 9.44 -32.44 8.74
CA TRP A 226 8.34 -31.53 9.01
C TRP A 226 7.01 -32.31 9.05
N PRO A 227 6.10 -32.01 9.99
CA PRO A 227 4.83 -32.70 10.06
C PRO A 227 3.96 -32.45 8.83
N ALA A 228 3.70 -33.48 8.04
CA ALA A 228 2.83 -33.42 6.86
C ALA A 228 1.34 -33.23 7.19
N THR A 229 0.91 -33.62 8.39
CA THR A 229 -0.48 -33.48 8.84
C THR A 229 -0.60 -32.90 10.24
N ASN A 230 -1.65 -32.13 10.49
CA ASN A 230 -1.93 -31.58 11.82
C ASN A 230 -3.42 -31.23 11.97
N SER A 231 -3.88 -31.24 13.21
CA SER A 231 -5.24 -30.82 13.59
C SER A 231 -5.46 -29.30 13.53
N ASN A 232 -4.40 -28.51 13.65
CA ASN A 232 -4.48 -27.05 13.61
C ASN A 232 -4.33 -26.54 12.16
N THR A 233 -5.43 -26.11 11.57
CA THR A 233 -5.49 -25.60 10.19
C THR A 233 -5.21 -24.10 10.08
N LYS A 234 -5.00 -23.39 11.20
CA LYS A 234 -4.77 -21.94 11.15
C LYS A 234 -3.45 -21.64 10.44
N LYS A 235 -3.50 -20.71 9.47
CA LYS A 235 -2.31 -20.14 8.82
C LYS A 235 -1.42 -19.43 9.84
N VAL A 236 -0.13 -19.75 9.85
CA VAL A 236 0.87 -19.16 10.76
C VAL A 236 2.08 -18.70 9.97
N LEU A 237 2.45 -17.44 10.17
CA LEU A 237 3.64 -16.80 9.61
C LEU A 237 4.71 -16.70 10.71
N ALA A 238 5.92 -17.17 10.44
CA ALA A 238 7.02 -17.19 11.42
C ALA A 238 8.31 -16.60 10.83
N PRO A 239 9.09 -15.83 11.61
CA PRO A 239 10.38 -15.31 11.16
C PRO A 239 11.44 -16.40 11.02
N PHE A 240 12.23 -16.33 9.96
CA PHE A 240 13.41 -17.16 9.77
C PHE A 240 14.62 -16.33 9.32
N ASN A 241 15.76 -16.52 9.97
CA ASN A 241 16.93 -15.64 9.83
C ASN A 241 18.25 -16.37 9.53
N LYS A 242 18.23 -17.71 9.49
CA LYS A 242 19.38 -18.51 9.06
C LYS A 242 19.41 -18.56 7.53
N SER A 243 20.41 -19.22 6.97
CA SER A 243 20.47 -19.56 5.54
C SER A 243 19.19 -20.25 5.09
N MET A 244 18.66 -19.89 3.91
CA MET A 244 17.47 -20.55 3.33
C MET A 244 17.69 -22.05 3.12
N PHE A 245 18.93 -22.48 2.93
CA PHE A 245 19.28 -23.90 2.75
C PHE A 245 19.36 -24.69 4.06
N LYS A 246 19.37 -24.03 5.22
CA LYS A 246 19.41 -24.68 6.54
C LYS A 246 18.02 -24.95 7.12
N LEU A 247 16.96 -24.77 6.34
CA LEU A 247 15.57 -24.85 6.80
C LEU A 247 15.13 -26.26 7.24
N ARG A 248 15.73 -27.31 6.66
CA ARG A 248 15.32 -28.72 6.82
C ARG A 248 15.05 -29.15 8.27
N PHE A 249 15.92 -28.81 9.22
CA PHE A 249 15.81 -29.25 10.62
C PHE A 249 15.29 -28.18 11.59
N GLU A 250 14.74 -27.08 11.08
CA GLU A 250 14.44 -25.88 11.87
C GLU A 250 12.97 -25.80 12.35
N TYR A 251 12.15 -26.82 12.06
CA TYR A 251 10.75 -26.87 12.48
C TYR A 251 10.54 -26.60 13.99
N PRO A 252 11.29 -27.25 14.91
CA PRO A 252 11.10 -27.04 16.35
C PRO A 252 11.43 -25.62 16.81
N ASP A 253 12.36 -24.95 16.14
CA ASP A 253 12.79 -23.59 16.46
C ASP A 253 11.81 -22.56 15.89
N ILE A 254 11.36 -22.74 14.65
CA ILE A 254 10.44 -21.84 13.95
C ILE A 254 9.04 -21.89 14.58
N TYR A 255 8.51 -23.09 14.80
CA TYR A 255 7.15 -23.30 15.32
C TYR A 255 7.15 -23.85 16.74
N ARG A 256 8.04 -23.35 17.60
CA ARG A 256 8.23 -23.82 18.99
C ARG A 256 6.94 -24.07 19.76
N ASN A 257 5.99 -23.14 19.70
CA ASN A 257 4.73 -23.26 20.44
C ASN A 257 3.82 -24.38 19.93
N ILE A 258 3.85 -24.66 18.63
CA ILE A 258 3.07 -25.75 18.01
C ILE A 258 3.79 -27.07 18.30
N TYR A 259 5.09 -27.12 18.03
CA TYR A 259 5.94 -28.28 18.29
C TYR A 259 5.81 -28.77 19.74
N LEU A 260 5.94 -27.89 20.74
CA LEU A 260 5.82 -28.26 22.15
C LEU A 260 4.42 -28.79 22.52
N LYS A 261 3.37 -28.24 21.91
CA LYS A 261 1.99 -28.69 22.16
C LYS A 261 1.73 -30.06 21.54
N ASP A 262 2.22 -30.29 20.34
CA ASP A 262 2.04 -31.56 19.62
C ASP A 262 2.89 -32.65 20.28
N HIS A 263 4.14 -32.36 20.64
CA HIS A 263 4.99 -33.29 21.40
C HIS A 263 4.40 -33.65 22.78
N ALA A 264 3.80 -32.68 23.48
CA ALA A 264 3.12 -32.96 24.75
C ALA A 264 1.84 -33.81 24.56
N ARG A 265 1.15 -33.69 23.43
CA ARG A 265 -0.02 -34.52 23.09
C ARG A 265 0.41 -35.94 22.76
N GLU A 266 1.46 -36.10 21.96
CA GLU A 266 2.04 -37.40 21.61
C GLU A 266 2.49 -38.15 22.87
N GLN A 267 3.18 -37.48 23.79
CA GLN A 267 3.57 -38.08 25.08
C GLN A 267 2.35 -38.53 25.91
N LYS A 268 1.27 -37.75 25.92
CA LYS A 268 0.03 -38.14 26.63
C LYS A 268 -0.66 -39.34 25.97
N ALA A 269 -0.61 -39.43 24.64
CA ALA A 269 -1.16 -40.56 23.92
C ALA A 269 -0.34 -41.83 24.15
N LEU A 270 0.99 -41.74 24.11
CA LEU A 270 1.91 -42.81 24.51
C LEU A 270 1.68 -43.29 25.95
N ALA A 271 1.32 -42.37 26.86
CA ALA A 271 0.95 -42.69 28.24
C ALA A 271 -0.49 -43.25 28.39
N GLY A 272 -1.22 -43.49 27.30
CA GLY A 272 -2.61 -43.98 27.32
C GLY A 272 -3.64 -42.98 27.85
N LYS A 273 -3.26 -41.71 28.02
CA LYS A 273 -4.12 -40.65 28.58
C LYS A 273 -4.89 -39.85 27.52
N LEU A 274 -4.64 -40.10 26.24
CA LEU A 274 -5.24 -39.38 25.12
C LEU A 274 -5.38 -40.30 23.90
N ASP A 275 -6.57 -40.41 23.33
CA ASP A 275 -6.80 -41.11 22.05
C ASP A 275 -6.71 -40.11 20.89
N LEU A 276 -5.66 -40.24 20.08
CA LEU A 276 -5.42 -39.37 18.91
C LEU A 276 -6.19 -39.82 17.66
N SER A 277 -6.74 -41.04 17.63
CA SER A 277 -7.39 -41.62 16.44
C SER A 277 -8.70 -40.93 16.06
N MET A 278 -9.37 -40.29 17.03
CA MET A 278 -10.63 -39.56 16.79
C MET A 278 -10.42 -38.14 16.24
N GLN A 279 -9.18 -37.64 16.19
CA GLN A 279 -8.93 -36.26 15.82
C GLN A 279 -8.79 -36.11 14.31
N LYS A 280 -9.61 -35.24 13.71
CA LYS A 280 -9.45 -34.87 12.30
C LYS A 280 -8.08 -34.20 12.10
N VAL A 281 -7.28 -34.78 11.22
CA VAL A 281 -6.01 -34.24 10.76
C VAL A 281 -6.14 -33.78 9.32
N PHE A 282 -5.50 -32.67 9.00
CA PHE A 282 -5.49 -32.10 7.67
C PHE A 282 -4.06 -32.04 7.15
N LYS A 283 -3.90 -32.07 5.82
CA LYS A 283 -2.59 -31.89 5.19
C LYS A 283 -2.12 -30.45 5.35
N ILE A 284 -0.83 -30.29 5.56
CA ILE A 284 -0.22 -28.98 5.76
C ILE A 284 0.74 -28.71 4.63
N LYS A 285 0.67 -27.49 4.11
CA LYS A 285 1.60 -26.95 3.15
C LYS A 285 2.56 -25.99 3.85
N TYR A 286 3.85 -26.10 3.51
CA TYR A 286 4.88 -25.19 3.99
C TYR A 286 5.47 -24.39 2.84
N GLN A 287 5.67 -23.09 3.09
CA GLN A 287 6.23 -22.18 2.11
C GLN A 287 7.27 -21.26 2.75
N LEU A 288 8.26 -20.84 1.97
CA LEU A 288 9.27 -19.88 2.34
C LEU A 288 9.15 -18.67 1.42
N ASN A 289 8.76 -17.53 2.01
CA ASN A 289 8.71 -16.24 1.35
C ASN A 289 10.05 -15.52 1.51
N ILE A 290 10.64 -15.18 0.36
CA ILE A 290 11.99 -14.64 0.25
C ILE A 290 11.99 -13.11 0.07
N LEU A 291 10.83 -12.49 -0.17
CA LEU A 291 10.70 -11.08 -0.52
C LEU A 291 11.31 -10.14 0.53
N THR A 292 11.26 -10.49 1.81
CA THR A 292 11.84 -9.71 2.91
C THR A 292 13.37 -9.67 2.94
N SER A 293 14.03 -10.54 2.16
CA SER A 293 15.50 -10.59 2.09
C SER A 293 16.09 -9.62 1.06
N MET A 294 15.24 -8.99 0.26
CA MET A 294 15.65 -8.04 -0.78
C MET A 294 16.25 -6.78 -0.15
N SER A 295 17.19 -6.18 -0.85
CA SER A 295 17.89 -4.98 -0.43
C SER A 295 16.96 -3.77 -0.47
N GLU A 296 17.06 -2.95 0.58
CA GLU A 296 16.37 -1.66 0.70
C GLU A 296 17.33 -0.47 0.46
N ASN A 297 18.43 -0.70 -0.25
CA ASN A 297 19.40 0.37 -0.54
C ASN A 297 18.80 1.51 -1.38
N ASP A 298 17.92 1.17 -2.32
CA ASP A 298 17.29 2.12 -3.25
C ASP A 298 15.91 2.61 -2.76
N GLY A 299 15.56 2.29 -1.50
CA GLY A 299 14.27 2.65 -0.89
C GLY A 299 13.62 1.48 -0.16
N SER A 300 12.54 1.77 0.55
CA SER A 300 11.77 0.73 1.25
C SER A 300 10.93 -0.08 0.27
N ILE A 301 10.94 -1.41 0.40
CA ILE A 301 10.11 -2.29 -0.43
C ILE A 301 8.62 -2.03 -0.16
N THR A 302 8.23 -1.71 1.08
CA THR A 302 6.83 -1.39 1.40
C THR A 302 6.37 -0.10 0.75
N GLU A 303 7.25 0.89 0.68
CA GLU A 303 6.99 2.16 0.01
C GLU A 303 6.76 1.91 -1.49
N ALA A 304 7.71 1.23 -2.15
CA ALA A 304 7.62 0.91 -3.58
C ALA A 304 6.39 0.06 -3.95
N ILE A 305 5.98 -0.87 -3.08
CA ILE A 305 4.74 -1.64 -3.28
C ILE A 305 3.52 -0.75 -3.05
N SER A 306 3.50 0.08 -2.01
CA SER A 306 2.36 0.95 -1.69
C SER A 306 2.10 2.02 -2.75
N SER A 307 3.15 2.55 -3.37
CA SER A 307 3.07 3.54 -4.46
C SER A 307 2.80 2.91 -5.83
N SER A 308 2.94 1.59 -5.97
CA SER A 308 2.73 0.90 -7.24
C SER A 308 1.30 1.05 -7.78
N GLU A 309 1.20 1.32 -9.08
CA GLU A 309 -0.08 1.34 -9.81
C GLU A 309 -0.56 -0.07 -10.20
N GLU A 310 0.34 -1.07 -10.17
CA GLU A 310 0.02 -2.46 -10.54
C GLU A 310 -0.77 -3.17 -9.43
N LEU A 311 -2.09 -3.01 -9.44
CA LEU A 311 -2.97 -3.59 -8.40
C LEU A 311 -2.90 -5.13 -8.30
N GLU A 312 -2.54 -5.80 -9.39
CA GLU A 312 -2.42 -7.27 -9.44
C GLU A 312 -1.36 -7.82 -8.47
N ILE A 313 -0.32 -7.04 -8.10
CA ILE A 313 0.70 -7.50 -7.14
C ILE A 313 0.09 -7.83 -5.78
N PHE A 314 -0.97 -7.12 -5.38
CA PHE A 314 -1.67 -7.31 -4.11
C PHE A 314 -2.58 -8.53 -4.10
N LYS A 315 -2.76 -9.20 -5.24
CA LYS A 315 -3.45 -10.49 -5.32
C LYS A 315 -2.52 -11.66 -5.02
N THR A 316 -1.21 -11.49 -5.20
CA THR A 316 -0.18 -12.53 -5.04
C THR A 316 0.06 -12.89 -3.57
N ASP A 317 0.27 -14.18 -3.30
CA ASP A 317 0.46 -14.68 -1.92
C ASP A 317 1.74 -14.15 -1.28
N VAL A 318 2.81 -13.98 -2.07
CA VAL A 318 4.10 -13.45 -1.58
C VAL A 318 3.95 -12.05 -1.00
N VAL A 319 3.24 -11.16 -1.69
CA VAL A 319 3.02 -9.79 -1.22
C VAL A 319 2.07 -9.80 -0.02
N LYS A 320 0.96 -10.54 -0.08
CA LYS A 320 -0.01 -10.65 1.03
C LYS A 320 0.65 -11.18 2.31
N ASP A 321 1.42 -12.26 2.22
CA ASP A 321 2.08 -12.88 3.37
C ASP A 321 3.12 -11.95 3.99
N MET A 322 3.85 -11.19 3.18
CA MET A 322 4.77 -10.16 3.67
C MET A 322 4.03 -9.06 4.42
N LEU A 323 2.95 -8.53 3.84
CA LEU A 323 2.15 -7.46 4.44
C LEU A 323 1.45 -7.93 5.72
N ASP A 324 0.86 -9.12 5.72
CA ASP A 324 0.20 -9.70 6.89
C ASP A 324 1.19 -9.97 8.02
N TYR A 325 2.41 -10.40 7.69
CA TYR A 325 3.47 -10.56 8.69
C TYR A 325 3.84 -9.21 9.33
N LYS A 326 4.16 -8.18 8.52
CA LYS A 326 4.51 -6.84 9.02
C LYS A 326 3.35 -6.23 9.83
N TRP A 327 2.11 -6.45 9.38
CA TRP A 327 0.90 -6.03 10.07
C TRP A 327 0.79 -6.65 11.47
N GLN A 328 0.95 -7.97 11.58
CA GLN A 328 0.88 -8.71 12.85
C GLN A 328 2.08 -8.42 13.77
N ALA A 329 3.27 -8.21 13.20
CA ALA A 329 4.50 -8.00 13.95
C ALA A 329 4.57 -6.63 14.65
N PHE A 330 4.08 -5.56 13.99
CA PHE A 330 4.15 -4.22 14.58
C PHE A 330 3.02 -3.27 14.19
N ALA A 331 2.64 -3.17 12.91
CA ALA A 331 1.83 -2.05 12.43
C ALA A 331 0.44 -2.01 13.08
N GLN A 332 -0.20 -3.18 13.25
CA GLN A 332 -1.51 -3.27 13.89
C GLN A 332 -1.50 -2.73 15.32
N ARG A 333 -0.46 -3.04 16.11
CA ARG A 333 -0.37 -2.61 17.51
C ARG A 333 -0.21 -1.09 17.60
N GLN A 334 0.65 -0.53 16.76
CA GLN A 334 0.93 0.92 16.71
C GLN A 334 -0.32 1.71 16.36
N HIS A 335 -1.00 1.31 15.28
CA HIS A 335 -2.24 1.97 14.84
C HIS A 335 -3.40 1.78 15.83
N ARG A 336 -3.52 0.63 16.49
CA ARG A 336 -4.53 0.41 17.55
C ARG A 336 -4.33 1.32 18.77
N ILE A 337 -3.09 1.61 19.14
CA ILE A 337 -2.79 2.56 20.23
C ILE A 337 -3.24 3.96 19.82
N GLY A 338 -2.92 4.40 18.60
CA GLY A 338 -3.39 5.69 18.07
C GLY A 338 -4.92 5.79 18.03
N ALA A 339 -5.60 4.76 17.53
CA ALA A 339 -7.05 4.70 17.48
C ALA A 339 -7.70 4.75 18.88
N PHE A 340 -7.08 4.09 19.87
CA PHE A 340 -7.56 4.11 21.25
C PHE A 340 -7.47 5.52 21.85
N ILE A 341 -6.35 6.21 21.67
CA ILE A 341 -6.16 7.58 22.16
C ILE A 341 -7.13 8.54 21.46
N HIS A 342 -7.32 8.39 20.14
CA HIS A 342 -8.30 9.17 19.37
C HIS A 342 -9.73 8.92 19.84
N THR A 343 -10.08 7.68 20.18
CA THR A 343 -11.42 7.36 20.73
C THR A 343 -11.66 8.07 22.06
N ILE A 344 -10.66 8.12 22.95
CA ILE A 344 -10.73 8.89 24.19
C ILE A 344 -10.92 10.39 23.88
N TYR A 345 -10.13 10.93 22.95
CA TYR A 345 -10.27 12.31 22.49
C TYR A 345 -11.70 12.63 22.04
N VAL A 346 -12.31 11.78 21.19
CA VAL A 346 -13.69 11.95 20.70
C VAL A 346 -14.69 11.94 21.85
N ILE A 347 -14.58 10.98 22.78
CA ILE A 347 -15.49 10.88 23.93
C ILE A 347 -15.40 12.14 24.80
N VAL A 348 -14.19 12.60 25.10
CA VAL A 348 -13.96 13.81 25.90
C VAL A 348 -14.49 15.05 25.18
N LEU A 349 -14.33 15.12 23.86
CA LEU A 349 -14.88 16.22 23.05
C LEU A 349 -16.42 16.23 23.08
N ILE A 350 -17.07 15.07 22.99
CA ILE A 350 -18.54 14.95 23.13
C ILE A 350 -18.99 15.44 24.51
N LEU A 351 -18.32 15.00 25.57
CA LEU A 351 -18.62 15.43 26.95
C LEU A 351 -18.43 16.93 27.12
N TYR A 352 -17.33 17.49 26.60
CA TYR A 352 -17.07 18.93 26.63
C TYR A 352 -18.17 19.71 25.91
N ILE A 353 -18.58 19.27 24.70
CA ILE A 353 -19.63 19.94 23.95
C ILE A 353 -20.96 19.90 24.71
N ASN A 354 -21.32 18.74 25.26
CA ASN A 354 -22.54 18.58 26.02
C ASN A 354 -22.59 19.51 27.25
N LEU A 355 -21.54 19.51 28.08
CA LEU A 355 -21.50 20.33 29.28
C LEU A 355 -21.44 21.82 28.95
N GLN A 356 -20.50 22.24 28.10
CA GLN A 356 -20.19 23.65 27.89
C GLN A 356 -21.15 24.38 26.93
N TYR A 357 -21.77 23.68 25.98
CA TYR A 357 -22.66 24.29 25.01
C TYR A 357 -24.14 23.96 25.22
N LEU A 358 -24.47 22.85 25.89
CA LEU A 358 -25.87 22.44 26.07
C LEU A 358 -26.36 22.57 27.52
N GLU A 359 -25.54 22.22 28.51
CA GLU A 359 -25.98 22.20 29.92
C GLU A 359 -25.74 23.51 30.66
N THR A 360 -24.62 24.21 30.41
CA THR A 360 -24.34 25.47 31.12
C THR A 360 -25.40 26.53 30.81
N PRO A 361 -26.13 27.05 31.82
CA PRO A 361 -27.14 28.06 31.60
C PRO A 361 -26.49 29.36 31.12
N VAL A 362 -27.10 29.99 30.13
CA VAL A 362 -26.62 31.27 29.61
C VAL A 362 -26.97 32.36 30.61
N THR A 363 -25.96 32.87 31.32
CA THR A 363 -26.09 34.08 32.14
C THR A 363 -25.96 35.33 31.27
N TYR A 364 -26.91 36.23 31.43
CA TYR A 364 -26.96 37.51 30.75
C TYR A 364 -26.37 38.57 31.69
N VAL A 365 -25.18 39.08 31.37
CA VAL A 365 -24.53 40.12 32.17
C VAL A 365 -24.69 41.45 31.44
N PRO A 366 -25.29 42.47 32.09
CA PRO A 366 -25.41 43.79 31.52
C PRO A 366 -24.02 44.42 31.33
N ALA A 367 -23.84 45.19 30.26
CA ALA A 367 -22.57 45.87 29.98
C ALA A 367 -22.11 46.72 31.19
N ALA A 368 -20.79 46.79 31.39
CA ALA A 368 -20.18 47.47 32.54
C ALA A 368 -20.70 48.94 32.64
N GLY A 369 -21.46 49.23 33.71
CA GLY A 369 -22.09 50.54 33.95
C GLY A 369 -23.62 50.54 33.94
N CYS A 370 -24.27 49.49 33.44
CA CYS A 370 -25.73 49.36 33.46
C CYS A 370 -26.24 48.80 34.80
N THR A 371 -27.13 49.53 35.48
CA THR A 371 -27.92 49.01 36.62
C THR A 371 -29.31 48.62 36.14
N THR A 372 -30.00 47.73 36.88
CA THR A 372 -31.33 47.17 36.55
C THR A 372 -32.46 48.19 36.34
N LYS A 373 -32.21 49.49 36.54
CA LYS A 373 -33.17 50.59 36.29
C LYS A 373 -33.12 51.21 34.89
N ASN A 374 -32.09 50.94 34.08
CA ASN A 374 -31.88 51.61 32.79
C ASN A 374 -32.19 50.72 31.57
N ILE A 375 -32.88 49.59 31.75
CA ILE A 375 -33.14 48.61 30.68
C ILE A 375 -34.09 49.17 29.59
N GLU A 376 -34.86 50.22 29.89
CA GLU A 376 -35.86 50.78 28.96
C GLU A 376 -35.38 52.00 28.16
N THR A 377 -34.20 52.59 28.41
CA THR A 377 -33.87 53.91 27.86
C THR A 377 -32.49 54.08 27.20
N GLU A 378 -31.60 53.09 27.25
CA GLU A 378 -30.35 53.12 26.49
C GLU A 378 -30.07 51.75 25.87
N ASP A 379 -29.40 51.73 24.70
CA ASP A 379 -28.90 50.55 23.98
C ASP A 379 -27.89 49.76 24.84
N CYS A 380 -28.32 49.18 25.96
CA CYS A 380 -27.48 48.37 26.81
C CYS A 380 -27.34 46.98 26.16
N SER A 381 -26.21 46.76 25.50
CA SER A 381 -25.89 45.45 24.93
C SER A 381 -25.80 44.40 26.04
N ILE A 382 -26.67 43.39 25.97
CA ILE A 382 -26.63 42.25 26.88
C ILE A 382 -25.55 41.30 26.38
N SER A 383 -24.44 41.19 27.13
CA SER A 383 -23.40 40.20 26.81
C SER A 383 -23.80 38.84 27.40
N ARG A 384 -23.81 37.79 26.55
CA ARG A 384 -23.89 36.41 27.02
C ARG A 384 -22.54 36.03 27.61
N SER A 385 -22.46 35.85 28.92
CA SER A 385 -21.27 35.31 29.58
C SER A 385 -21.65 34.01 30.27
N THR A 386 -21.03 32.91 29.86
CA THR A 386 -21.05 31.65 30.63
C THR A 386 -19.91 31.64 31.64
N ASP A 387 -19.99 30.70 32.58
CA ASP A 387 -18.84 30.30 33.39
C ASP A 387 -17.60 30.04 32.52
N PRO A 388 -16.39 30.28 33.05
CA PRO A 388 -15.15 29.99 32.35
C PRO A 388 -15.12 28.54 31.90
N ALA A 389 -14.53 28.29 30.73
CA ALA A 389 -14.47 26.95 30.14
C ALA A 389 -13.94 25.93 31.16
N ASP A 390 -14.59 24.77 31.28
CA ASP A 390 -14.17 23.75 32.23
C ASP A 390 -12.73 23.29 31.92
N PRO A 391 -11.75 23.64 32.78
CA PRO A 391 -10.35 23.39 32.48
C PRO A 391 -10.02 21.90 32.48
N TYR A 392 -10.81 21.06 33.17
CA TYR A 392 -10.52 19.63 33.32
C TYR A 392 -10.58 18.89 31.99
N TYR A 393 -11.65 19.09 31.22
CA TYR A 393 -11.81 18.46 29.91
C TYR A 393 -10.81 19.00 28.89
N LEU A 394 -10.52 20.30 28.91
CA LEU A 394 -9.51 20.92 28.05
C LEU A 394 -8.11 20.37 28.32
N TRP A 395 -7.76 20.11 29.59
CA TRP A 395 -6.51 19.44 29.96
C TRP A 395 -6.43 18.00 29.46
N ILE A 396 -7.53 17.24 29.52
CA ILE A 396 -7.55 15.88 28.97
C ILE A 396 -7.36 15.92 27.44
N ILE A 397 -8.04 16.83 26.74
CA ILE A 397 -7.87 17.04 25.29
C ILE A 397 -6.41 17.38 24.97
N PHE A 398 -5.80 18.28 25.74
CA PHE A 398 -4.38 18.64 25.61
C PHE A 398 -3.47 17.40 25.71
N VAL A 399 -3.68 16.55 26.73
CA VAL A 399 -2.90 15.32 26.92
C VAL A 399 -3.14 14.33 25.79
N CYS A 400 -4.37 14.18 25.31
CA CYS A 400 -4.69 13.33 24.17
C CYS A 400 -3.98 13.75 22.87
N LEU A 401 -3.80 15.06 22.65
CA LEU A 401 -3.10 15.60 21.48
C LEU A 401 -1.58 15.42 21.53
N PHE A 402 -1.01 15.08 22.69
CA PHE A 402 0.43 14.87 22.82
C PHE A 402 0.92 13.64 22.03
N TYR A 403 0.16 12.53 22.04
CA TYR A 403 0.56 11.33 21.32
C TYR A 403 0.58 11.55 19.79
N PRO A 404 -0.49 12.07 19.14
CA PRO A 404 -0.45 12.41 17.72
C PRO A 404 0.66 13.40 17.40
N LEU A 405 0.89 14.42 18.24
CA LEU A 405 1.98 15.37 18.05
C LEU A 405 3.36 14.70 18.06
N ALA A 406 3.63 13.82 19.03
CA ALA A 406 4.90 13.11 19.10
C ALA A 406 5.10 12.14 17.93
N TYR A 407 4.02 11.47 17.52
CA TYR A 407 4.02 10.54 16.40
C TYR A 407 4.28 11.24 15.07
N ASP A 408 3.42 12.19 14.72
CA ASP A 408 3.46 12.95 13.47
C ASP A 408 4.71 13.83 13.40
N GLY A 409 5.13 14.44 14.51
CA GLY A 409 6.39 15.19 14.58
C GLY A 409 7.62 14.32 14.33
N THR A 410 7.62 13.06 14.80
CA THR A 410 8.71 12.10 14.51
C THR A 410 8.70 11.69 13.04
N GLN A 411 7.51 11.51 12.45
CA GLN A 411 7.34 11.18 11.04
C GLN A 411 7.82 12.32 10.13
N ALA A 412 7.35 13.55 10.38
CA ALA A 412 7.75 14.75 9.65
C ALA A 412 9.27 14.99 9.71
N PHE A 413 9.89 14.80 10.88
CA PHE A 413 11.34 14.95 11.03
C PHE A 413 12.15 13.93 10.20
N LYS A 414 11.62 12.71 10.04
CA LYS A 414 12.31 11.63 9.31
C LYS A 414 12.09 11.68 7.81
N GLN A 415 10.86 11.93 7.38
CA GLN A 415 10.48 11.95 5.96
C GLN A 415 10.90 13.26 5.27
N GLY A 416 11.07 14.36 6.02
CA GLY A 416 11.50 15.63 5.46
C GLY A 416 10.51 16.17 4.43
N ALA A 417 10.96 16.40 3.19
CA ALA A 417 10.11 16.95 2.13
C ALA A 417 9.03 15.95 1.64
N SER A 418 9.34 14.65 1.64
CA SER A 418 8.42 13.60 1.21
C SER A 418 7.18 13.49 2.10
N TYR A 419 7.23 14.04 3.33
CA TYR A 419 6.08 14.15 4.21
C TYR A 419 4.93 14.96 3.57
N LEU A 420 5.22 15.93 2.70
CA LEU A 420 4.22 16.79 2.05
C LEU A 420 3.55 16.13 0.83
N GLU A 421 3.97 14.93 0.44
CA GLU A 421 3.39 14.21 -0.69
C GLU A 421 2.13 13.42 -0.30
N ASP A 422 2.01 13.00 0.97
CA ASP A 422 0.87 12.25 1.46
C ASP A 422 -0.28 13.17 1.93
N PRO A 423 -1.49 13.07 1.35
CA PRO A 423 -2.67 13.82 1.81
C PRO A 423 -3.03 13.61 3.29
N TRP A 424 -2.74 12.45 3.87
CA TRP A 424 -3.12 12.13 5.25
C TRP A 424 -2.36 12.93 6.29
N ASN A 425 -1.10 13.23 5.98
CA ASN A 425 -0.21 14.06 6.79
C ASN A 425 -0.77 15.48 6.98
N TYR A 426 -1.41 16.05 5.95
CA TYR A 426 -2.10 17.36 6.09
C TYR A 426 -3.27 17.30 7.06
N VAL A 427 -4.02 16.19 7.07
CA VAL A 427 -5.12 16.00 8.03
C VAL A 427 -4.57 15.85 9.45
N ASP A 428 -3.40 15.22 9.64
CA ASP A 428 -2.74 15.14 10.96
C ASP A 428 -2.31 16.52 11.46
N ILE A 429 -1.60 17.29 10.64
CA ILE A 429 -1.22 18.67 10.98
C ILE A 429 -2.46 19.49 11.34
N MET A 430 -3.51 19.41 10.53
CA MET A 430 -4.73 20.18 10.76
C MET A 430 -5.42 19.74 12.07
N HIS A 431 -5.47 18.44 12.36
CA HIS A 431 -6.05 17.92 13.60
C HIS A 431 -5.28 18.40 14.84
N ILE A 432 -3.95 18.34 14.79
CA ILE A 432 -3.07 18.72 15.91
C ILE A 432 -3.13 20.24 16.12
N SER A 433 -2.90 21.02 15.07
CA SER A 433 -2.84 22.49 15.15
C SER A 433 -4.18 23.09 15.59
N LEU A 434 -5.29 22.68 14.96
CA LEU A 434 -6.61 23.17 15.35
C LEU A 434 -7.04 22.67 16.72
N GLY A 435 -6.59 21.48 17.15
CA GLY A 435 -6.82 20.98 18.50
C GLY A 435 -6.22 21.91 19.57
N TYR A 436 -4.97 22.34 19.40
CA TYR A 436 -4.33 23.29 20.33
C TYR A 436 -4.93 24.70 20.23
N VAL A 437 -5.23 25.17 19.02
CA VAL A 437 -5.92 26.47 18.82
C VAL A 437 -7.31 26.45 19.45
N ASN A 438 -8.01 25.33 19.41
CA ASN A 438 -9.30 25.17 20.09
C ASN A 438 -9.14 25.32 21.60
N ILE A 439 -8.19 24.62 22.23
CA ILE A 439 -7.94 24.77 23.68
C ILE A 439 -7.69 26.23 24.05
N TYR A 440 -6.85 26.94 23.28
CA TYR A 440 -6.57 28.35 23.50
C TYR A 440 -7.83 29.24 23.38
N THR A 441 -8.59 29.08 22.30
CA THR A 441 -9.78 29.92 22.04
C THR A 441 -10.93 29.64 23.00
N GLN A 442 -11.09 28.39 23.41
CA GLN A 442 -12.06 28.02 24.46
C GLN A 442 -11.68 28.66 25.81
N GLY A 443 -10.39 28.73 26.14
CA GLY A 443 -9.89 29.43 27.33
C GLY A 443 -10.16 30.95 27.33
N LEU A 444 -10.25 31.58 26.16
CA LEU A 444 -10.64 33.00 26.03
C LEU A 444 -12.15 33.21 26.21
N GLY A 445 -12.96 32.19 25.93
CA GLY A 445 -14.41 32.24 26.06
C GLY A 445 -15.09 31.26 25.09
N PRO A 446 -15.87 30.27 25.59
CA PRO A 446 -16.44 29.22 24.75
C PRO A 446 -17.58 29.71 23.83
N LEU A 447 -18.26 30.79 24.23
CA LEU A 447 -19.37 31.37 23.48
C LEU A 447 -18.97 32.38 22.40
N LEU A 448 -17.69 32.79 22.35
CA LEU A 448 -17.18 33.66 21.31
C LEU A 448 -17.39 33.01 19.93
N LEU A 449 -17.71 33.81 18.92
CA LEU A 449 -17.96 33.32 17.57
C LEU A 449 -16.76 32.54 17.02
N SER A 450 -15.54 33.04 17.28
CA SER A 450 -14.29 32.38 16.91
C SER A 450 -14.17 30.97 17.52
N SER A 451 -14.49 30.83 18.81
CA SER A 451 -14.40 29.56 19.53
C SER A 451 -15.42 28.54 19.00
N LYS A 452 -16.63 28.99 18.65
CA LYS A 452 -17.65 28.15 18.00
C LYS A 452 -17.22 27.67 16.62
N ILE A 453 -16.68 28.58 15.79
CA ILE A 453 -16.20 28.24 14.45
C ILE A 453 -15.08 27.20 14.55
N ILE A 454 -14.09 27.45 15.42
CA ILE A 454 -12.96 26.54 15.62
C ILE A 454 -13.45 25.18 16.15
N MET A 455 -14.39 25.17 17.10
CA MET A 455 -14.99 23.93 17.60
C MET A 455 -15.65 23.12 16.49
N ILE A 456 -16.46 23.75 15.63
CA ILE A 456 -17.11 23.07 14.50
C ILE A 456 -16.07 22.48 13.55
N ILE A 457 -15.03 23.25 13.21
CA ILE A 457 -13.96 22.76 12.32
C ILE A 457 -13.21 21.59 12.97
N VAL A 458 -12.90 21.67 14.27
CA VAL A 458 -12.25 20.58 15.01
C VAL A 458 -13.10 19.31 15.00
N VAL A 459 -14.42 19.42 15.17
CA VAL A 459 -15.35 18.28 15.07
C VAL A 459 -15.31 17.66 13.67
N LEU A 460 -15.31 18.48 12.61
CA LEU A 460 -15.23 18.00 11.22
C LEU A 460 -13.90 17.30 10.93
N VAL A 461 -12.77 17.86 11.38
CA VAL A 461 -11.45 17.22 11.22
C VAL A 461 -11.37 15.93 12.03
N CYS A 462 -11.95 15.91 13.22
CA CYS A 462 -12.05 14.71 14.05
C CYS A 462 -12.85 13.59 13.37
N LEU A 463 -13.92 13.94 12.63
CA LEU A 463 -14.67 12.97 11.82
C LEU A 463 -13.79 12.37 10.72
N ILE A 464 -13.04 13.19 9.97
CA ILE A 464 -12.11 12.71 8.93
C ILE A 464 -11.05 11.78 9.54
N LYS A 465 -10.49 12.14 10.70
CA LYS A 465 -9.54 11.26 11.42
C LYS A 465 -10.17 9.97 11.95
N THR A 466 -11.45 9.98 12.27
CA THR A 466 -12.16 8.76 12.63
C THR A 466 -12.26 7.80 11.44
N PHE A 467 -12.55 8.31 10.23
CA PHE A 467 -12.52 7.49 8.99
C PHE A 467 -11.13 6.89 8.71
N PHE A 468 -10.06 7.64 8.98
CA PHE A 468 -8.69 7.11 8.88
C PHE A 468 -8.48 5.88 9.76
N PHE A 469 -8.82 5.96 11.06
CA PHE A 469 -8.62 4.85 11.99
C PHE A 469 -9.54 3.65 11.73
N MET A 470 -10.70 3.86 11.11
CA MET A 470 -11.58 2.77 10.68
C MET A 470 -10.92 1.81 9.68
N ARG A 471 -9.93 2.28 8.89
CA ARG A 471 -9.16 1.42 7.95
C ARG A 471 -8.35 0.31 8.63
N ILE A 472 -8.11 0.39 9.95
CA ILE A 472 -7.38 -0.64 10.70
C ILE A 472 -8.14 -1.98 10.72
N VAL A 473 -9.47 -1.94 10.71
CA VAL A 473 -10.33 -3.12 10.78
C VAL A 473 -10.79 -3.48 9.37
N MET A 474 -10.55 -4.73 8.94
CA MET A 474 -10.82 -5.17 7.56
C MET A 474 -12.25 -4.87 7.08
N SER A 475 -13.26 -5.13 7.92
CA SER A 475 -14.67 -4.90 7.57
C SER A 475 -14.99 -3.42 7.35
N PHE A 476 -14.37 -2.52 8.11
CA PHE A 476 -14.57 -1.08 7.95
C PHE A 476 -13.68 -0.50 6.84
N SER A 477 -12.46 -1.02 6.67
CA SER A 477 -11.58 -0.65 5.54
C SER A 477 -12.27 -0.87 4.21
N TYR A 478 -12.97 -2.00 4.05
CA TYR A 478 -13.78 -2.28 2.86
C TYR A 478 -14.72 -1.13 2.51
N ILE A 479 -15.49 -0.63 3.49
CA ILE A 479 -16.48 0.43 3.29
C ILE A 479 -15.80 1.76 2.98
N VAL A 480 -14.74 2.11 3.71
CA VAL A 480 -14.02 3.38 3.51
C VAL A 480 -13.38 3.44 2.12
N THR A 481 -12.62 2.41 1.74
CA THR A 481 -11.95 2.33 0.44
C THR A 481 -12.95 2.34 -0.71
N MET A 482 -14.10 1.68 -0.53
CA MET A 482 -15.17 1.70 -1.52
C MET A 482 -15.75 3.11 -1.71
N ILE A 483 -16.11 3.81 -0.63
CA ILE A 483 -16.67 5.16 -0.71
C ILE A 483 -15.68 6.13 -1.36
N GLN A 484 -14.39 6.04 -1.01
CA GLN A 484 -13.35 6.90 -1.57
C GLN A 484 -13.24 6.75 -3.10
N ASN A 485 -13.15 5.51 -3.59
CA ASN A 485 -13.03 5.25 -5.03
C ASN A 485 -14.30 5.67 -5.78
N VAL A 486 -15.49 5.39 -5.23
CA VAL A 486 -16.76 5.81 -5.84
C VAL A 486 -16.87 7.34 -5.93
N ILE A 487 -16.45 8.08 -4.90
CA ILE A 487 -16.44 9.56 -4.95
C ILE A 487 -15.47 10.07 -6.02
N ILE A 488 -14.29 9.45 -6.16
CA ILE A 488 -13.31 9.82 -7.20
C ILE A 488 -13.90 9.61 -8.60
N ASP A 489 -14.60 8.51 -8.82
CA ASP A 489 -15.27 8.23 -10.10
C ASP A 489 -16.38 9.24 -10.39
N LEU A 490 -17.13 9.67 -9.37
CA LEU A 490 -18.24 10.61 -9.51
C LEU A 490 -17.82 12.08 -9.71
N ARG A 491 -16.54 12.41 -9.57
CA ARG A 491 -16.06 13.80 -9.58
C ARG A 491 -16.49 14.60 -10.81
N VAL A 492 -16.52 13.96 -11.99
CA VAL A 492 -16.90 14.60 -13.25
C VAL A 492 -18.41 14.93 -13.25
N PHE A 493 -19.22 14.05 -12.65
CA PHE A 493 -20.66 14.25 -12.54
C PHE A 493 -21.02 15.28 -11.48
N LEU A 494 -20.31 15.31 -10.36
CA LEU A 494 -20.46 16.37 -9.35
C LEU A 494 -20.13 17.75 -9.92
N LEU A 495 -19.14 17.85 -10.82
CA LEU A 495 -18.84 19.08 -11.54
C LEU A 495 -20.00 19.49 -12.46
N PHE A 496 -20.55 18.56 -13.23
CA PHE A 496 -21.71 18.85 -14.09
C PHE A 496 -22.92 19.28 -13.25
N PHE A 497 -23.19 18.58 -12.16
CA PHE A 497 -24.28 18.89 -11.24
C PHE A 497 -24.13 20.29 -10.62
N ALA A 498 -22.92 20.66 -10.21
CA ALA A 498 -22.63 22.02 -9.72
C ALA A 498 -22.89 23.09 -10.79
N ILE A 499 -22.51 22.84 -12.06
CA ILE A 499 -22.81 23.76 -13.17
C ILE A 499 -24.32 23.89 -13.37
N LEU A 500 -25.06 22.78 -13.34
CA LEU A 500 -26.51 22.76 -13.50
C LEU A 500 -27.20 23.61 -12.41
N ILE A 501 -26.81 23.41 -11.14
CA ILE A 501 -27.34 24.18 -10.01
C ILE A 501 -27.04 25.68 -10.18
N LEU A 502 -25.81 26.04 -10.52
CA LEU A 502 -25.43 27.44 -10.73
C LEU A 502 -26.26 28.09 -11.84
N LYS A 503 -26.51 27.38 -12.95
CA LYS A 503 -27.32 27.90 -14.06
C LYS A 503 -28.79 28.03 -13.73
N PHE A 504 -29.39 27.07 -13.03
CA PHE A 504 -30.78 27.20 -12.59
C PHE A 504 -30.95 28.28 -11.52
N SER A 505 -29.98 28.44 -10.61
CA SER A 505 -29.97 29.55 -9.65
C SER A 505 -30.04 30.89 -10.35
N MET A 506 -29.24 31.08 -11.41
CA MET A 506 -29.27 32.31 -12.21
C MET A 506 -30.62 32.52 -12.90
N ILE A 507 -31.33 31.46 -13.29
CA ILE A 507 -32.67 31.58 -13.87
C ILE A 507 -33.67 32.01 -12.79
N PHE A 508 -33.61 31.43 -11.59
CA PHE A 508 -34.47 31.84 -10.48
C PHE A 508 -34.19 33.27 -10.00
N ASP A 509 -32.92 33.71 -10.01
CA ASP A 509 -32.53 35.10 -9.74
C ASP A 509 -33.24 36.12 -10.65
N VAL A 510 -33.52 35.74 -11.90
CA VAL A 510 -34.25 36.59 -12.86
C VAL A 510 -35.76 36.61 -12.57
N ILE A 511 -36.31 35.55 -11.98
CA ILE A 511 -37.75 35.41 -11.74
C ILE A 511 -38.17 36.19 -10.49
N SER A 512 -37.47 35.95 -9.37
CA SER A 512 -37.79 36.56 -8.08
C SER A 512 -36.57 36.59 -7.15
N PRO A 513 -36.41 37.65 -6.34
CA PRO A 513 -35.59 37.55 -5.14
C PRO A 513 -36.18 36.50 -4.19
N ASN A 514 -35.32 35.81 -3.45
CA ASN A 514 -35.73 34.93 -2.37
C ASN A 514 -35.56 35.62 -1.03
N ASP A 515 -36.68 35.96 -0.42
CA ASP A 515 -36.75 36.63 0.88
C ASP A 515 -37.18 35.68 2.01
N ALA A 516 -37.08 34.35 1.81
CA ALA A 516 -37.41 33.38 2.85
C ALA A 516 -36.64 33.65 4.15
N ALA A 517 -37.35 33.54 5.28
CA ALA A 517 -36.85 33.93 6.59
C ALA A 517 -35.53 33.21 6.98
N GLU A 518 -35.34 31.98 6.49
CA GLU A 518 -34.12 31.18 6.69
C GLU A 518 -32.87 31.75 6.01
N TYR A 519 -33.02 32.51 4.91
CA TYR A 519 -31.90 33.08 4.14
C TYR A 519 -31.69 34.58 4.34
N LYS A 520 -32.43 35.20 5.26
CA LYS A 520 -32.42 36.65 5.53
C LYS A 520 -31.01 37.25 5.68
N HIS A 521 -30.04 36.47 6.16
CA HIS A 521 -28.67 36.91 6.44
C HIS A 521 -27.63 36.47 5.39
N VAL A 522 -28.00 35.68 4.37
CA VAL A 522 -27.07 35.05 3.42
C VAL A 522 -26.96 35.87 2.11
N GLY A 523 -27.86 36.82 1.89
CA GLY A 523 -27.93 37.66 0.69
C GLY A 523 -28.77 37.01 -0.42
N LYS A 524 -29.48 37.83 -1.21
CA LYS A 524 -30.52 37.37 -2.14
C LYS A 524 -30.00 36.39 -3.22
N TYR A 525 -28.81 36.64 -3.77
CA TYR A 525 -28.17 35.73 -4.74
C TYR A 525 -27.88 34.35 -4.15
N SER A 526 -27.23 34.31 -2.99
CA SER A 526 -26.87 33.04 -2.32
C SER A 526 -28.10 32.31 -1.76
N ALA A 527 -29.15 33.04 -1.38
CA ALA A 527 -30.45 32.47 -1.00
C ALA A 527 -31.07 31.63 -2.13
N ASN A 528 -31.10 32.17 -3.35
CA ASN A 528 -31.56 31.44 -4.53
C ASN A 528 -30.65 30.27 -4.90
N LEU A 529 -29.33 30.40 -4.73
CA LEU A 529 -28.40 29.30 -4.97
C LEU A 529 -28.63 28.13 -4.01
N LEU A 530 -28.76 28.40 -2.71
CA LEU A 530 -29.05 27.37 -1.70
C LEU A 530 -30.43 26.75 -1.90
N THR A 531 -31.42 27.55 -2.27
CA THR A 531 -32.76 27.05 -2.58
C THR A 531 -32.77 26.18 -3.83
N THR A 532 -31.99 26.55 -4.85
CA THR A 532 -31.82 25.71 -6.05
C THR A 532 -31.13 24.39 -5.71
N LEU A 533 -30.11 24.40 -4.83
CA LEU A 533 -29.50 23.17 -4.35
C LEU A 533 -30.53 22.29 -3.59
N ARG A 534 -31.31 22.89 -2.69
CA ARG A 534 -32.38 22.23 -1.92
C ARG A 534 -33.42 21.57 -2.84
N LEU A 535 -33.94 22.33 -3.80
CA LEU A 535 -34.87 21.84 -4.83
C LEU A 535 -34.28 20.71 -5.67
N SER A 536 -32.98 20.78 -6.02
CA SER A 536 -32.32 19.75 -6.84
C SER A 536 -32.20 18.40 -6.12
N LEU A 537 -32.16 18.41 -4.78
CA LEU A 537 -32.13 17.22 -3.93
C LEU A 537 -33.54 16.67 -3.62
N GLY A 538 -34.60 17.29 -4.15
CA GLY A 538 -35.98 16.84 -3.98
C GLY A 538 -36.70 17.42 -2.76
N ASP A 539 -36.14 18.45 -2.12
CA ASP A 539 -36.79 19.19 -1.04
C ASP A 539 -37.61 20.36 -1.63
N PHE A 540 -38.92 20.13 -1.80
CA PHE A 540 -39.86 21.02 -2.47
C PHE A 540 -40.53 22.02 -1.53
N ASP A 541 -39.70 22.81 -0.85
CA ASP A 541 -40.18 23.94 -0.06
C ASP A 541 -40.27 25.21 -0.92
N PHE A 542 -41.49 25.72 -1.09
CA PHE A 542 -41.79 26.84 -1.98
C PHE A 542 -41.87 28.19 -1.28
N GLY A 543 -41.18 28.37 -0.15
CA GLY A 543 -41.08 29.67 0.54
C GLY A 543 -40.66 30.84 -0.35
N VAL A 544 -40.00 30.58 -1.49
CA VAL A 544 -39.70 31.56 -2.56
C VAL A 544 -40.94 32.20 -3.19
N LEU A 545 -42.08 31.50 -3.21
CA LEU A 545 -43.34 31.98 -3.77
C LEU A 545 -44.15 32.80 -2.76
N GLU A 546 -43.76 32.77 -1.50
CA GLU A 546 -44.37 33.53 -0.40
C GLU A 546 -43.58 34.82 -0.19
N ASP A 547 -43.77 35.81 -1.06
CA ASP A 547 -43.14 37.12 -0.87
C ASP A 547 -43.59 37.77 0.45
N ASP A 548 -42.67 38.54 1.04
CA ASP A 548 -42.88 39.44 2.18
C ASP A 548 -43.19 40.88 1.71
N ASP A 549 -43.50 41.10 0.43
CA ASP A 549 -43.89 42.43 -0.04
C ASP A 549 -45.26 42.80 0.53
N TYR A 550 -45.36 43.97 1.16
CA TYR A 550 -46.51 44.37 1.94
C TYR A 550 -47.26 45.48 1.22
N ASP A 551 -48.49 45.21 0.79
CA ASP A 551 -49.41 46.25 0.34
C ASP A 551 -49.98 46.95 1.58
N TYR A 552 -49.68 48.24 1.70
CA TYR A 552 -50.19 49.09 2.76
C TYR A 552 -51.51 49.71 2.29
N THR A 553 -52.62 49.16 2.76
CA THR A 553 -53.92 49.82 2.59
C THR A 553 -53.94 51.02 3.52
N LYS A 554 -54.22 52.21 2.98
CA LYS A 554 -54.31 53.47 3.74
C LYS A 554 -55.76 53.93 3.81
N ASP A 555 -56.18 54.50 4.94
CA ASP A 555 -57.45 55.22 5.04
C ASP A 555 -57.40 56.55 4.25
N ASP A 556 -58.56 57.20 4.11
CA ASP A 556 -58.70 58.50 3.43
C ASP A 556 -57.87 59.64 4.08
N GLN A 557 -57.35 59.41 5.29
CA GLN A 557 -56.44 60.34 5.99
C GLN A 557 -54.95 59.96 5.85
N GLY A 558 -54.64 58.86 5.16
CA GLY A 558 -53.28 58.39 4.87
C GLY A 558 -52.69 57.43 5.91
N ASN A 559 -53.44 56.99 6.93
CA ASN A 559 -52.96 56.03 7.92
C ASN A 559 -53.09 54.60 7.41
N ILE A 560 -52.09 53.76 7.72
CA ILE A 560 -52.09 52.35 7.33
C ILE A 560 -53.17 51.59 8.12
N THR A 561 -54.14 51.00 7.42
CA THR A 561 -55.28 50.27 7.99
C THR A 561 -55.16 48.75 7.89
N SER A 562 -54.49 48.23 6.87
CA SER A 562 -54.10 46.82 6.80
C SER A 562 -52.82 46.62 5.99
N VAL A 563 -52.12 45.56 6.34
CA VAL A 563 -50.85 45.15 5.74
C VAL A 563 -51.10 43.78 5.10
N THR A 564 -51.05 43.70 3.78
CA THR A 564 -51.41 42.47 3.04
C THR A 564 -50.21 42.01 2.22
N LYS A 565 -49.82 40.74 2.34
CA LYS A 565 -48.73 40.19 1.52
C LYS A 565 -49.12 40.19 0.04
N VAL A 566 -48.31 40.81 -0.82
CA VAL A 566 -48.50 40.83 -2.27
C VAL A 566 -47.87 39.56 -2.85
N PRO A 567 -48.66 38.63 -3.41
CA PRO A 567 -48.09 37.50 -4.13
C PRO A 567 -47.44 37.99 -5.42
N LEU A 568 -46.42 37.28 -5.89
CA LEU A 568 -45.84 37.46 -7.23
C LEU A 568 -46.92 37.67 -8.30
N ASN A 569 -46.60 38.41 -9.37
CA ASN A 569 -47.51 38.62 -10.49
C ASN A 569 -47.94 37.26 -11.07
N LYS A 570 -49.22 37.09 -11.45
CA LYS A 570 -49.75 35.84 -12.05
C LYS A 570 -48.86 35.32 -13.19
N ARG A 571 -48.24 36.21 -13.97
CA ARG A 571 -47.31 35.84 -15.06
C ARG A 571 -45.97 35.30 -14.56
N GLN A 572 -45.43 35.83 -13.47
CA GLN A 572 -44.19 35.35 -12.84
C GLN A 572 -44.40 34.02 -12.11
N HIS A 573 -45.55 33.82 -11.46
CA HIS A 573 -45.93 32.49 -10.94
C HIS A 573 -45.92 31.43 -12.02
N ILE A 574 -46.54 31.71 -13.17
CA ILE A 574 -46.55 30.77 -14.30
C ILE A 574 -45.11 30.50 -14.79
N LEU A 575 -44.27 31.54 -14.89
CA LEU A 575 -42.87 31.39 -15.30
C LEU A 575 -42.05 30.56 -14.30
N PHE A 576 -42.28 30.76 -13.00
CA PHE A 576 -41.68 29.95 -11.94
C PHE A 576 -42.08 28.49 -12.09
N TRP A 577 -43.37 28.18 -12.22
CA TRP A 577 -43.85 26.80 -12.36
C TRP A 577 -43.28 26.11 -13.60
N ILE A 578 -43.19 26.81 -14.73
CA ILE A 578 -42.57 26.27 -15.95
C ILE A 578 -41.08 25.98 -15.72
N THR A 579 -40.36 26.92 -15.12
CA THR A 579 -38.91 26.79 -14.85
C THR A 579 -38.65 25.68 -13.83
N TRP A 580 -39.47 25.59 -12.80
CA TRP A 580 -39.42 24.55 -11.78
C TRP A 580 -39.66 23.17 -12.38
N VAL A 581 -40.69 23.00 -13.21
CA VAL A 581 -40.93 21.71 -13.90
C VAL A 581 -39.71 21.32 -14.74
N LEU A 582 -39.16 22.27 -15.49
CA LEU A 582 -37.97 22.03 -16.31
C LEU A 582 -36.78 21.63 -15.43
N MET A 583 -36.56 22.32 -14.32
CA MET A 583 -35.51 22.00 -13.36
C MET A 583 -35.68 20.61 -12.75
N VAL A 584 -36.89 20.23 -12.32
CA VAL A 584 -37.15 18.91 -11.72
C VAL A 584 -36.92 17.78 -12.74
N ILE A 585 -37.30 17.99 -13.99
CA ILE A 585 -37.02 17.04 -15.08
C ILE A 585 -35.51 16.86 -15.25
N PHE A 586 -34.75 17.95 -15.37
CA PHE A 586 -33.31 17.83 -15.58
C PHE A 586 -32.59 17.32 -14.31
N SER A 587 -32.79 17.94 -13.16
CA SER A 587 -32.05 17.62 -11.92
C SER A 587 -32.50 16.31 -11.29
N SER A 588 -33.76 16.21 -10.85
CA SER A 588 -34.22 15.07 -10.05
C SER A 588 -34.59 13.85 -10.90
N LEU A 589 -35.14 14.02 -12.10
CA LEU A 589 -35.53 12.89 -12.95
C LEU A 589 -34.35 12.37 -13.78
N ILE A 590 -33.59 13.24 -14.43
CA ILE A 590 -32.48 12.82 -15.28
C ILE A 590 -31.18 12.68 -14.47
N PHE A 591 -30.68 13.76 -13.85
CA PHE A 591 -29.35 13.76 -13.23
C PHE A 591 -29.24 12.85 -12.01
N LEU A 592 -30.19 12.88 -11.08
CA LEU A 592 -30.12 12.05 -9.87
C LEU A 592 -30.15 10.54 -10.21
N ASN A 593 -31.05 10.14 -11.11
CA ASN A 593 -31.13 8.75 -11.57
C ASN A 593 -29.86 8.32 -12.32
N PHE A 594 -29.28 9.22 -13.12
CA PHE A 594 -28.03 8.95 -13.82
C PHE A 594 -26.84 8.84 -12.85
N ILE A 595 -26.76 9.69 -11.82
CA ILE A 595 -25.77 9.56 -10.74
C ILE A 595 -25.92 8.21 -10.03
N ILE A 596 -27.15 7.79 -9.69
CA ILE A 596 -27.40 6.48 -9.05
C ILE A 596 -26.95 5.32 -9.94
N ALA A 597 -27.21 5.40 -11.25
CA ALA A 597 -26.77 4.39 -12.21
C ALA A 597 -25.23 4.32 -12.28
N GLU A 598 -24.56 5.47 -12.32
CA GLU A 598 -23.10 5.53 -12.38
C GLU A 598 -22.45 5.07 -11.07
N VAL A 599 -22.99 5.48 -9.91
CA VAL A 599 -22.58 4.95 -8.59
C VAL A 599 -22.66 3.43 -8.59
N SER A 600 -23.75 2.87 -9.12
CA SER A 600 -23.96 1.42 -9.15
C SER A 600 -22.95 0.71 -10.06
N ASN A 601 -22.61 1.32 -11.20
CA ASN A 601 -21.58 0.81 -12.12
C ASN A 601 -20.17 0.88 -11.51
N SER A 602 -19.80 2.04 -10.94
CA SER A 602 -18.53 2.24 -10.23
C SER A 602 -18.39 1.26 -9.06
N TYR A 603 -19.44 1.11 -8.25
CA TYR A 603 -19.47 0.13 -7.16
C TYR A 603 -19.20 -1.30 -7.65
N ALA A 604 -19.82 -1.72 -8.77
CA ALA A 604 -19.60 -3.05 -9.33
C ALA A 604 -18.14 -3.26 -9.77
N ASN A 605 -17.54 -2.25 -10.40
CA ASN A 605 -16.15 -2.29 -10.88
C ASN A 605 -15.14 -2.33 -9.71
N VAL A 606 -15.32 -1.45 -8.72
CA VAL A 606 -14.46 -1.37 -7.53
C VAL A 606 -14.54 -2.68 -6.72
N LYS A 607 -15.75 -3.26 -6.61
CA LYS A 607 -15.97 -4.51 -5.86
C LYS A 607 -15.15 -5.69 -6.40
N VAL A 608 -14.85 -5.75 -7.71
CA VAL A 608 -14.05 -6.84 -8.30
C VAL A 608 -12.61 -6.84 -7.75
N ASN A 609 -12.04 -5.67 -7.52
CA ASN A 609 -10.64 -5.52 -7.08
C ASN A 609 -10.51 -5.03 -5.64
N ILE A 610 -11.59 -5.06 -4.85
CA ILE A 610 -11.64 -4.47 -3.53
C ILE A 610 -10.63 -5.08 -2.56
N ASP A 611 -10.40 -6.39 -2.61
CA ASP A 611 -9.42 -7.05 -1.76
C ASP A 611 -8.01 -6.51 -2.03
N ALA A 612 -7.64 -6.37 -3.30
CA ALA A 612 -6.35 -5.81 -3.69
C ALA A 612 -6.21 -4.34 -3.26
N LEU A 613 -7.28 -3.54 -3.36
CA LEU A 613 -7.29 -2.15 -2.88
C LEU A 613 -7.15 -2.08 -1.36
N ILE A 614 -7.80 -2.97 -0.60
CA ILE A 614 -7.64 -3.04 0.86
C ILE A 614 -6.20 -3.40 1.24
N TYR A 615 -5.57 -4.33 0.53
CA TYR A 615 -4.16 -4.67 0.77
C TYR A 615 -3.22 -3.51 0.39
N LYS A 616 -3.54 -2.73 -0.65
CA LYS A 616 -2.81 -1.50 -0.99
C LYS A 616 -2.91 -0.45 0.11
N GLU A 617 -4.10 -0.19 0.61
CA GLU A 617 -4.32 0.70 1.76
C GLU A 617 -3.58 0.21 3.02
N ARG A 618 -3.62 -1.09 3.28
CA ARG A 618 -2.85 -1.71 4.37
C ARG A 618 -1.34 -1.55 4.17
N ALA A 619 -0.84 -1.67 2.95
CA ALA A 619 0.58 -1.43 2.66
C ALA A 619 0.98 0.01 2.97
N GLY A 620 0.12 0.99 2.65
CA GLY A 620 0.31 2.39 3.06
C GLY A 620 0.40 2.55 4.58
N LEU A 621 -0.56 1.98 5.33
CA LEU A 621 -0.54 2.01 6.80
C LEU A 621 0.69 1.30 7.40
N ILE A 622 1.18 0.22 6.77
CA ILE A 622 2.41 -0.45 7.19
C ILE A 622 3.62 0.44 6.94
N ASN A 623 3.67 1.11 5.78
CA ASN A 623 4.74 2.01 5.42
C ASN A 623 4.86 3.18 6.41
N GLU A 624 3.73 3.84 6.74
CA GLU A 624 3.66 4.88 7.77
C GLU A 624 4.22 4.38 9.12
N ALA A 625 3.83 3.17 9.54
CA ALA A 625 4.29 2.60 10.81
C ALA A 625 5.78 2.25 10.79
N GLU A 626 6.29 1.81 9.64
CA GLU A 626 7.66 1.39 9.43
C GLU A 626 8.64 2.58 9.34
N ASP A 627 8.25 3.68 8.71
CA ASP A 627 9.08 4.90 8.56
C ASP A 627 9.43 5.54 9.91
N ILE A 628 8.57 5.37 10.91
CA ILE A 628 8.80 5.86 12.26
C ILE A 628 9.85 5.02 12.99
N MET A 629 10.21 3.84 12.51
CA MET A 629 11.29 3.04 13.11
C MET A 629 12.67 3.57 12.73
N SER A 630 13.66 3.40 13.60
CA SER A 630 15.05 3.75 13.27
C SER A 630 15.67 2.68 12.36
N ALA A 631 16.58 3.09 11.47
CA ALA A 631 17.38 2.17 10.67
C ALA A 631 18.13 1.13 11.53
N ASN A 632 18.58 1.50 12.73
CA ASN A 632 19.19 0.57 13.67
C ASN A 632 18.19 -0.49 14.17
N THR A 633 16.94 -0.09 14.43
CA THR A 633 15.88 -1.02 14.82
C THR A 633 15.55 -2.00 13.69
N LYS A 634 15.48 -1.51 12.44
CA LYS A 634 15.26 -2.37 11.26
C LYS A 634 16.38 -3.43 11.11
N LYS A 635 17.64 -3.03 11.32
CA LYS A 635 18.79 -3.94 11.22
C LYS A 635 18.88 -4.95 12.37
N THR A 636 18.62 -4.52 13.60
CA THR A 636 18.82 -5.34 14.81
C THR A 636 17.63 -6.23 15.14
N ASN A 637 16.40 -5.77 14.89
CA ASN A 637 15.20 -6.49 15.30
C ASN A 637 14.75 -7.50 14.24
N LYS A 638 15.40 -8.67 14.26
CA LYS A 638 15.11 -9.79 13.36
C LYS A 638 13.79 -10.53 13.60
N THR A 639 13.03 -10.10 14.62
CA THR A 639 11.65 -10.58 14.84
C THR A 639 10.59 -9.70 14.19
N LYS A 640 10.90 -8.43 13.92
CA LYS A 640 10.02 -7.53 13.15
C LYS A 640 10.41 -7.48 11.68
N PHE A 641 11.72 -7.57 11.42
CA PHE A 641 12.33 -7.53 10.09
C PHE A 641 13.16 -8.79 9.89
N PRO A 642 12.52 -9.96 9.71
CA PRO A 642 13.22 -11.19 9.46
C PRO A 642 13.82 -11.21 8.04
N LYS A 643 14.85 -12.04 7.83
CA LYS A 643 15.40 -12.28 6.49
C LYS A 643 14.36 -12.99 5.61
N TYR A 644 13.69 -13.99 6.14
CA TYR A 644 12.68 -14.79 5.45
C TYR A 644 11.45 -15.00 6.32
N ILE A 645 10.30 -15.27 5.69
CA ILE A 645 9.07 -15.64 6.38
C ILE A 645 8.72 -17.07 6.01
N VAL A 646 8.54 -17.93 7.01
CA VAL A 646 8.08 -19.30 6.84
C VAL A 646 6.58 -19.35 7.12
N ILE A 647 5.84 -19.88 6.15
CA ILE A 647 4.40 -19.99 6.17
C ILE A 647 4.02 -21.46 6.37
N ARG A 648 3.07 -21.65 7.26
CA ARG A 648 2.39 -22.92 7.50
C ARG A 648 0.91 -22.69 7.27
N GLU A 649 0.32 -23.37 6.31
CA GLU A 649 -1.11 -23.27 5.99
C GLU A 649 -1.72 -24.65 5.70
N ASN A 650 -3.04 -24.72 5.74
CA ASN A 650 -3.74 -25.93 5.33
C ASN A 650 -3.54 -26.13 3.82
N GLU A 651 -3.26 -27.35 3.41
CA GLU A 651 -3.31 -27.71 1.99
C GLU A 651 -4.79 -27.92 1.63
N ASP A 652 -5.30 -27.10 0.71
CA ASP A 652 -6.71 -27.10 0.28
C ASP A 652 -7.11 -28.37 -0.49
#